data_AF-A0A934E181-F1
#
_entry.id   AF-A0A934E181-F1
#
_cell.length_a   1.000
_cell.length_b   1.000
_cell.length_c   1.000
_cell.angle_alpha   90.00
_cell.angle_beta   90.00
_cell.angle_gamma   90.00
#
_symmetry.space_group_name_H-M   'P 1'
#
loop_
_entity.id
_entity.type
_entity.pdbx_description
1 polymer ?
#
loop_
_entity_poly.entity_id
_entity_poly.type
_entity_poly.pdbx_seq_one_letter_code
_entity_poly.pdbx_strand_id
1 'polypeptide(L)'
;MPHLLLRLLPATLALCAGLGGAPALAAIRYAKPAASGTGTCGSWANACRLEAALTAATSGDEVWVAAGVHKPTTVTTSRNATFKLVSGVTVYGGFAGTETARAERDFTTRVTVLSGDIDNNDSQTPVVTNPGTVTGNTHNSNHVVTCDATDAALDGFTITGGYADDAVSNREGGGVLVRGAVACTLRNLLFSGNYAVTGGGGLSYAGGVTLTLDSVVFRRNVAPSFGGGIGSNDPSAANTLTLANSTFEANASAWAGGGLYIRSPATVSHVTFESNTSLRGGGASVWNGTATFRDVVFRSNAATEAGGAFSSQYAALVFERVHFVGNRAEESGGGLLSLQDTALEFNSVVFSGNSCAGGGGAMNVDTSTPKTVTLTNTTISGNWSGFRMGGVLIGVPPRIRNSILWGNSPGNLGHTNDPSRAPSGTSLSYSIVEGGCPAGATITCDHVSGADPLFLTPVTPGATPSTTGNLRVQPSSPAIDAGDNDVTSPALLALDIDSAGRRQDAPLVADTGNGTVPLVDLGAYEANGIAADLIVTKSNDAGAARPGVPFSWRLAVRNAGSFAAGFPAGRVLLRDEAPDLGVTYGAVTVENKVGVSGNLTCGLDGAAVLTCTAPTGVTLSANAAFDVVLPATISVSGAYPNPRIGGVCAVDPDHVVPEAGETNNGCSNSVTAKLTPTLVTEVHDANHQPVAGPVPPGDLVHGKGTVSGSAGVPTGTLTLNIHDRPGCGAVPRVTATVPLTAGSAESPAIPMPAPGFYFQAVYNGDDVYYGVLGPCMLLLAEAILVNTLLDDAGDGMCSDSHCTLREAMALANTLPEDNRIRFGVHGTITLTAALPEVVGAGSLSITNDTGFPVIIDGAGQFQAFTVASNAVATLERLSVRDAKGDTDPGGAVFNRGTLSVEGCAFIGNSARRGGAVGNSGTLTMTNCTLAANQATGTGPAAGGGAFSQAAGNGVATLRHCTLVGNSAALDERSGLYLGAGRLTLQSSILAGNGAAGQANLFLDPDATFTSAGHNLTNSAVLAGATPTDLLATEPVLGGAVESGHRPPLATSPAIDRGDAAACPGVDGRGARREDLGCDIGAFEALLADLDNVTVGLAAGTPQTLGPTFAVVDTEAAGTCTAVNVKRVPTDHPNGVADPATRTGNYWQLTLSPEGCSGARVGLSLPVFGRVALSHDKACRWDLGASRWDCGFTSEHAVGSAPRLDGSAQSLVLRSGVVPRDSWTLGEGVFDPPVLSGEEPAELT
;
A
#
# COMPACT_ATOMS: atom_id res chain seq x y z
N MET A 1 -45.90 -8.29 -7.59
CA MET A 1 -46.72 -9.44 -7.15
C MET A 1 -46.09 -10.73 -7.68
N PRO A 2 -46.19 -11.87 -6.98
CA PRO A 2 -45.52 -13.13 -7.35
C PRO A 2 -46.45 -14.16 -8.05
N HIS A 3 -45.90 -15.36 -8.33
CA HIS A 3 -46.51 -16.53 -9.01
C HIS A 3 -46.68 -16.38 -10.54
N LEU A 4 -46.79 -17.43 -11.38
CA LEU A 4 -47.00 -18.90 -11.26
C LEU A 4 -46.43 -19.58 -12.57
N LEU A 5 -46.16 -20.88 -12.80
CA LEU A 5 -46.43 -22.21 -12.21
C LEU A 5 -45.19 -23.15 -12.42
N LEU A 6 -45.37 -24.44 -12.77
CA LEU A 6 -44.36 -25.50 -13.04
C LEU A 6 -45.03 -26.69 -13.80
N ARG A 7 -44.25 -27.67 -14.29
CA ARG A 7 -44.66 -29.00 -14.84
C ARG A 7 -45.07 -28.97 -16.34
N LEU A 8 -44.98 -30.05 -17.15
CA LEU A 8 -45.01 -31.51 -16.89
C LEU A 8 -44.01 -32.35 -17.73
N LEU A 9 -43.70 -33.54 -17.19
CA LEU A 9 -43.22 -34.79 -17.85
C LEU A 9 -44.33 -35.86 -17.60
N PRO A 10 -44.47 -37.02 -18.31
CA PRO A 10 -43.39 -38.03 -18.41
C PRO A 10 -43.36 -39.08 -19.58
N ALA A 11 -42.21 -39.75 -19.70
CA ALA A 11 -41.93 -41.19 -19.94
C ALA A 11 -42.58 -42.05 -21.06
N THR A 12 -41.70 -42.83 -21.73
CA THR A 12 -41.89 -44.26 -22.05
C THR A 12 -40.58 -45.05 -21.92
N LEU A 13 -40.68 -46.38 -21.77
CA LEU A 13 -39.59 -47.37 -21.57
C LEU A 13 -39.66 -48.44 -22.68
N ALA A 14 -38.62 -49.18 -23.07
CA ALA A 14 -37.18 -49.17 -22.74
C ALA A 14 -36.41 -49.71 -24.01
N LEU A 15 -35.32 -50.51 -24.07
CA LEU A 15 -34.53 -51.29 -23.12
C LEU A 15 -33.18 -51.71 -23.77
N CYS A 16 -32.03 -51.50 -23.11
CA CYS A 16 -30.83 -52.35 -23.29
C CYS A 16 -29.83 -52.13 -22.13
N ALA A 17 -29.17 -53.19 -21.64
CA ALA A 17 -28.20 -53.10 -20.55
C ALA A 17 -26.75 -53.18 -21.08
N GLY A 18 -25.95 -52.17 -20.78
CA GLY A 18 -24.52 -52.11 -21.08
C GLY A 18 -23.77 -51.40 -19.94
N LEU A 19 -22.52 -51.80 -19.69
CA LEU A 19 -21.69 -51.30 -18.59
C LEU A 19 -21.25 -49.84 -18.84
N GLY A 20 -21.32 -48.98 -17.82
CA GLY A 20 -20.61 -47.70 -17.84
C GLY A 20 -21.18 -46.56 -17.00
N GLY A 21 -20.88 -46.55 -15.69
CA GLY A 21 -20.86 -45.34 -14.85
C GLY A 21 -22.20 -44.67 -14.50
N ALA A 22 -22.40 -44.39 -13.21
CA ALA A 22 -23.14 -43.19 -12.81
C ALA A 22 -22.29 -41.95 -13.18
N PRO A 23 -22.89 -40.78 -13.47
CA PRO A 23 -22.10 -39.55 -13.64
C PRO A 23 -21.27 -39.31 -12.38
N ALA A 24 -19.96 -39.14 -12.54
CA ALA A 24 -19.08 -38.81 -11.43
C ALA A 24 -19.49 -37.46 -10.83
N LEU A 25 -19.48 -37.37 -9.51
CA LEU A 25 -19.58 -36.07 -8.83
C LEU A 25 -18.33 -35.26 -9.17
N ALA A 26 -18.52 -33.98 -9.51
CA ALA A 26 -17.46 -33.01 -9.72
C ALA A 26 -16.41 -33.07 -8.61
N ALA A 27 -15.16 -33.35 -8.97
CA ALA A 27 -14.07 -33.51 -8.01
C ALA A 27 -13.23 -32.24 -7.92
N ILE A 28 -12.73 -31.95 -6.71
CA ILE A 28 -11.69 -30.94 -6.51
C ILE A 28 -10.33 -31.63 -6.64
N ARG A 29 -9.49 -31.12 -7.54
CA ARG A 29 -8.09 -31.53 -7.72
C ARG A 29 -7.18 -30.49 -7.03
N TYR A 30 -6.23 -30.96 -6.24
CA TYR A 30 -5.36 -30.12 -5.43
C TYR A 30 -3.94 -30.08 -5.98
N ALA A 31 -3.43 -28.89 -6.27
CA ALA A 31 -2.12 -28.68 -6.91
C ALA A 31 -1.18 -27.81 -6.06
N LYS A 32 0.11 -28.20 -6.01
CA LYS A 32 1.21 -27.48 -5.34
C LYS A 32 2.44 -27.44 -6.28
N PRO A 33 3.38 -26.47 -6.13
CA PRO A 33 4.58 -26.36 -6.97
C PRO A 33 5.38 -27.67 -7.13
N ALA A 34 5.44 -28.44 -6.04
CA ALA A 34 5.89 -29.82 -6.00
C ALA A 34 4.80 -30.72 -5.42
N ALA A 35 4.79 -32.00 -5.81
CA ALA A 35 3.83 -32.97 -5.28
C ALA A 35 4.05 -33.23 -3.78
N SER A 36 2.97 -33.52 -3.08
CA SER A 36 2.90 -33.83 -1.64
C SER A 36 2.28 -35.22 -1.44
N GLY A 37 2.68 -35.93 -0.37
CA GLY A 37 2.11 -37.24 -0.02
C GLY A 37 2.22 -38.24 -1.18
N THR A 38 1.11 -38.87 -1.56
CA THR A 38 1.05 -39.81 -2.69
C THR A 38 0.97 -39.14 -4.06
N GLY A 39 0.89 -37.79 -4.16
CA GLY A 39 0.80 -37.07 -5.42
C GLY A 39 -0.45 -37.39 -6.26
N THR A 40 -1.55 -37.84 -5.64
CA THR A 40 -2.77 -38.32 -6.30
C THR A 40 -3.80 -37.22 -6.60
N CYS A 41 -3.45 -35.95 -6.36
CA CYS A 41 -4.28 -34.77 -6.56
C CYS A 41 -5.57 -34.71 -5.71
N GLY A 42 -5.89 -35.71 -4.86
CA GLY A 42 -7.21 -35.86 -4.23
C GLY A 42 -7.41 -35.14 -2.88
N SER A 43 -6.39 -34.48 -2.35
CA SER A 43 -6.44 -33.68 -1.11
C SER A 43 -5.20 -32.80 -0.99
N TRP A 44 -5.22 -31.74 -0.18
CA TRP A 44 -4.05 -30.88 0.06
C TRP A 44 -2.80 -31.61 0.59
N ALA A 45 -3.00 -32.71 1.33
CA ALA A 45 -1.93 -33.57 1.83
C ALA A 45 -1.32 -34.47 0.73
N ASN A 46 -2.11 -34.80 -0.30
CA ASN A 46 -1.72 -35.64 -1.43
C ASN A 46 -1.75 -34.85 -2.76
N ALA A 47 -1.53 -33.53 -2.68
CA ALA A 47 -1.57 -32.63 -3.82
C ALA A 47 -0.50 -33.01 -4.85
N CYS A 48 -0.80 -32.85 -6.12
CA CYS A 48 0.14 -33.13 -7.22
C CYS A 48 0.71 -31.83 -7.79
N ARG A 49 1.55 -31.91 -8.83
CA ARG A 49 1.92 -30.71 -9.61
C ARG A 49 0.77 -30.31 -10.55
N LEU A 50 0.70 -29.04 -10.95
CA LEU A 50 -0.43 -28.50 -11.71
C LEU A 50 -0.63 -29.20 -13.07
N GLU A 51 0.44 -29.59 -13.78
CA GLU A 51 0.31 -30.34 -15.03
C GLU A 51 -0.30 -31.74 -14.84
N ALA A 52 -0.03 -32.39 -13.70
CA ALA A 52 -0.66 -33.64 -13.32
C ALA A 52 -2.12 -33.46 -12.89
N ALA A 53 -2.44 -32.36 -12.18
CA ALA A 53 -3.82 -32.03 -11.80
C ALA A 53 -4.70 -31.78 -13.04
N LEU A 54 -4.18 -31.02 -14.01
CA LEU A 54 -4.85 -30.79 -15.31
C LEU A 54 -5.01 -32.08 -16.10
N THR A 55 -3.98 -32.94 -16.15
CA THR A 55 -4.04 -34.25 -16.83
C THR A 55 -5.06 -35.21 -16.18
N ALA A 56 -5.34 -35.06 -14.88
CA ALA A 56 -6.29 -35.88 -14.13
C ALA A 56 -7.71 -35.28 -14.03
N ALA A 57 -7.92 -34.05 -14.50
CA ALA A 57 -9.20 -33.36 -14.41
C ALA A 57 -10.14 -33.75 -15.57
N THR A 58 -11.44 -33.80 -15.28
CA THR A 58 -12.51 -34.03 -16.27
C THR A 58 -13.58 -32.95 -16.19
N SER A 59 -14.33 -32.73 -17.28
CA SER A 59 -15.41 -31.72 -17.34
C SER A 59 -16.33 -31.77 -16.12
N GLY A 60 -16.46 -30.64 -15.43
CA GLY A 60 -17.14 -30.50 -14.15
C GLY A 60 -16.21 -30.39 -12.93
N ASP A 61 -14.95 -30.84 -13.02
CA ASP A 61 -13.97 -30.73 -11.94
C ASP A 61 -13.52 -29.28 -11.69
N GLU A 62 -13.10 -28.99 -10.45
CA GLU A 62 -12.33 -27.79 -10.11
C GLU A 62 -10.87 -28.16 -9.83
N VAL A 63 -9.93 -27.28 -10.19
CA VAL A 63 -8.52 -27.41 -9.82
C VAL A 63 -8.14 -26.26 -8.89
N TRP A 64 -7.86 -26.56 -7.62
CA TRP A 64 -7.43 -25.58 -6.62
C TRP A 64 -5.90 -25.60 -6.50
N VAL A 65 -5.27 -24.44 -6.68
CA VAL A 65 -3.82 -24.31 -6.84
C VAL A 65 -3.23 -23.45 -5.72
N ALA A 66 -2.32 -24.03 -4.94
CA ALA A 66 -1.62 -23.32 -3.89
C ALA A 66 -0.68 -22.24 -4.44
N ALA A 67 -0.39 -21.23 -3.63
CA ALA A 67 0.54 -20.13 -3.91
C ALA A 67 1.97 -20.61 -4.19
N GLY A 68 2.79 -19.71 -4.74
CA GLY A 68 4.14 -20.00 -5.20
C GLY A 68 4.21 -20.25 -6.71
N VAL A 69 5.39 -20.68 -7.18
CA VAL A 69 5.72 -20.76 -8.62
C VAL A 69 5.51 -22.16 -9.17
N HIS A 70 4.64 -22.28 -10.17
CA HIS A 70 4.40 -23.51 -10.92
C HIS A 70 5.07 -23.37 -12.30
N LYS A 71 5.91 -24.36 -12.64
CA LYS A 71 6.53 -24.52 -13.98
C LYS A 71 5.86 -25.70 -14.69
N PRO A 72 5.53 -25.62 -16.00
CA PRO A 72 4.75 -26.66 -16.70
C PRO A 72 5.50 -27.98 -16.93
N THR A 73 6.78 -28.06 -16.55
CA THR A 73 7.63 -29.24 -16.64
C THR A 73 8.70 -29.21 -15.55
N THR A 74 9.50 -30.28 -15.43
CA THR A 74 10.82 -30.29 -14.78
C THR A 74 11.97 -30.41 -15.80
N VAL A 75 11.66 -30.64 -17.08
CA VAL A 75 12.64 -30.70 -18.17
C VAL A 75 12.98 -29.28 -18.60
N THR A 76 14.09 -28.78 -18.05
CA THR A 76 14.60 -27.41 -18.18
C THR A 76 14.85 -26.89 -19.60
N THR A 77 14.76 -27.74 -20.64
CA THR A 77 14.95 -27.37 -22.05
C THR A 77 13.68 -27.51 -22.90
N SER A 78 12.54 -27.89 -22.29
CA SER A 78 11.32 -28.26 -23.01
C SER A 78 10.39 -27.07 -23.27
N ARG A 79 10.75 -26.20 -24.22
CA ARG A 79 9.99 -24.99 -24.60
C ARG A 79 8.51 -25.21 -24.93
N ASN A 80 8.13 -26.44 -25.32
CA ASN A 80 6.76 -26.80 -25.67
C ASN A 80 5.93 -27.28 -24.46
N ALA A 81 6.49 -27.24 -23.24
CA ALA A 81 5.75 -27.46 -22.01
C ALA A 81 4.85 -26.24 -21.69
N THR A 82 3.58 -26.50 -21.42
CA THR A 82 2.52 -25.52 -21.18
C THR A 82 1.51 -26.08 -20.17
N PHE A 83 0.88 -25.21 -19.38
CA PHE A 83 -0.32 -25.56 -18.64
C PHE A 83 -1.52 -25.60 -19.58
N LYS A 84 -1.84 -26.81 -20.06
CA LYS A 84 -2.97 -27.05 -20.95
C LYS A 84 -4.29 -27.06 -20.15
N LEU A 85 -5.20 -26.13 -20.47
CA LEU A 85 -6.55 -26.09 -19.89
C LEU A 85 -7.45 -27.22 -20.45
N VAL A 86 -8.49 -27.58 -19.70
CA VAL A 86 -9.36 -28.73 -19.97
C VAL A 86 -10.84 -28.30 -20.07
N SER A 87 -11.59 -28.90 -20.99
CA SER A 87 -12.96 -28.48 -21.31
C SER A 87 -13.89 -28.68 -20.11
N GLY A 88 -14.64 -27.64 -19.75
CA GLY A 88 -15.54 -27.63 -18.58
C GLY A 88 -14.84 -27.68 -17.23
N VAL A 89 -13.54 -27.37 -17.14
CA VAL A 89 -12.78 -27.32 -15.88
C VAL A 89 -12.44 -25.87 -15.54
N THR A 90 -12.64 -25.49 -14.27
CA THR A 90 -12.17 -24.19 -13.76
C THR A 90 -10.98 -24.36 -12.82
N VAL A 91 -9.94 -23.57 -13.07
CA VAL A 91 -8.66 -23.59 -12.35
C VAL A 91 -8.55 -22.31 -11.53
N TYR A 92 -8.35 -22.44 -10.21
CA TYR A 92 -8.35 -21.33 -9.26
C TYR A 92 -7.03 -21.24 -8.48
N GLY A 93 -6.40 -20.06 -8.49
CA GLY A 93 -5.24 -19.71 -7.66
C GLY A 93 -5.66 -18.93 -6.42
N GLY A 94 -4.70 -18.67 -5.52
CA GLY A 94 -4.94 -17.93 -4.26
C GLY A 94 -5.07 -18.78 -2.99
N PHE A 95 -4.66 -20.05 -3.01
CA PHE A 95 -4.74 -20.92 -1.82
C PHE A 95 -3.39 -21.01 -1.07
N ALA A 96 -3.42 -21.11 0.26
CA ALA A 96 -2.28 -21.52 1.10
C ALA A 96 -1.98 -23.02 0.93
N GLY A 97 -2.98 -23.81 0.52
CA GLY A 97 -2.88 -25.25 0.36
C GLY A 97 -3.27 -26.01 1.62
N THR A 98 -4.25 -25.47 2.36
CA THR A 98 -4.87 -26.05 3.57
C THR A 98 -6.40 -25.88 3.60
N GLU A 99 -6.96 -25.02 2.74
CA GLU A 99 -8.35 -24.57 2.72
C GLU A 99 -9.38 -25.67 2.48
N THR A 100 -10.58 -25.52 3.06
CA THR A 100 -11.70 -26.47 2.92
C THR A 100 -12.78 -26.02 1.93
N ALA A 101 -12.89 -24.72 1.68
CA ALA A 101 -13.85 -24.11 0.77
C ALA A 101 -13.19 -23.11 -0.19
N ARG A 102 -13.69 -23.02 -1.43
CA ARG A 102 -13.20 -22.09 -2.47
C ARG A 102 -13.22 -20.61 -2.06
N ALA A 103 -14.10 -20.24 -1.13
CA ALA A 103 -14.22 -18.89 -0.59
C ALA A 103 -13.14 -18.51 0.44
N GLU A 104 -12.33 -19.47 0.92
CA GLU A 104 -11.20 -19.21 1.82
C GLU A 104 -9.95 -18.72 1.08
N ARG A 105 -9.95 -18.77 -0.27
CA ARG A 105 -8.83 -18.31 -1.11
C ARG A 105 -8.65 -16.79 -0.99
N ASP A 106 -7.40 -16.35 -1.02
CA ASP A 106 -7.03 -14.96 -1.20
C ASP A 106 -5.97 -14.86 -2.32
N PHE A 107 -6.44 -14.61 -3.53
CA PHE A 107 -5.59 -14.46 -4.72
C PHE A 107 -4.83 -13.13 -4.77
N THR A 108 -5.06 -12.22 -3.81
CA THR A 108 -4.35 -10.94 -3.73
C THR A 108 -3.08 -11.06 -2.87
N THR A 109 -3.12 -11.80 -1.75
CA THR A 109 -1.94 -12.03 -0.91
C THR A 109 -1.25 -13.37 -1.20
N ARG A 110 -1.99 -14.43 -1.51
CA ARG A 110 -1.45 -15.79 -1.74
C ARG A 110 -1.14 -16.01 -3.22
N VAL A 111 -0.24 -15.20 -3.77
CA VAL A 111 0.07 -15.16 -5.21
C VAL A 111 0.45 -16.53 -5.76
N THR A 112 -0.35 -17.04 -6.71
CA THR A 112 -0.03 -18.22 -7.51
C THR A 112 0.57 -17.77 -8.85
N VAL A 113 1.80 -18.16 -9.14
CA VAL A 113 2.53 -17.78 -10.35
C VAL A 113 2.64 -18.98 -11.29
N LEU A 114 2.24 -18.81 -12.55
CA LEU A 114 2.55 -19.71 -13.66
C LEU A 114 3.74 -19.10 -14.41
N SER A 115 4.88 -19.79 -14.43
CA SER A 115 6.11 -19.28 -15.06
C SER A 115 6.53 -20.08 -16.29
N GLY A 116 6.87 -19.35 -17.36
CA GLY A 116 7.52 -19.85 -18.56
C GLY A 116 9.05 -19.87 -18.48
N ASP A 117 9.66 -19.19 -17.51
CA ASP A 117 11.03 -19.53 -17.09
C ASP A 117 10.98 -20.95 -16.54
N ILE A 118 11.63 -21.92 -17.21
CA ILE A 118 11.64 -23.32 -16.79
C ILE A 118 12.98 -23.74 -16.18
N ASP A 119 14.10 -23.10 -16.53
CA ASP A 119 15.45 -23.44 -16.03
C ASP A 119 15.98 -22.55 -14.89
N ASN A 120 15.29 -21.47 -14.52
CA ASN A 120 15.66 -20.46 -13.51
C ASN A 120 16.87 -19.63 -13.94
N ASN A 121 16.94 -19.26 -15.22
CA ASN A 121 18.03 -18.46 -15.79
C ASN A 121 17.72 -16.95 -15.86
N ASP A 122 16.44 -16.57 -15.72
CA ASP A 122 16.00 -15.18 -15.83
C ASP A 122 16.39 -14.35 -14.60
N SER A 123 16.98 -13.18 -14.86
CA SER A 123 17.44 -12.25 -13.81
C SER A 123 16.32 -11.66 -12.93
N GLN A 124 15.05 -11.85 -13.29
CA GLN A 124 13.87 -11.41 -12.55
C GLN A 124 12.96 -12.59 -12.20
N THR A 125 13.12 -13.13 -10.99
CA THR A 125 12.25 -14.17 -10.42
C THR A 125 11.54 -13.63 -9.16
N PRO A 126 10.34 -14.14 -8.80
CA PRO A 126 9.53 -15.14 -9.51
C PRO A 126 8.69 -14.57 -10.67
N VAL A 127 8.68 -13.25 -10.86
CA VAL A 127 7.87 -12.57 -11.90
C VAL A 127 8.77 -11.63 -12.71
N VAL A 128 8.74 -11.80 -14.03
CA VAL A 128 9.41 -10.93 -14.99
C VAL A 128 8.58 -9.64 -15.11
N THR A 129 9.22 -8.52 -14.85
CA THR A 129 8.65 -7.17 -14.98
C THR A 129 9.17 -6.41 -16.19
N ASN A 130 10.26 -6.89 -16.80
CA ASN A 130 10.81 -6.38 -18.06
C ASN A 130 11.19 -7.56 -19.00
N PRO A 131 10.54 -7.72 -20.17
CA PRO A 131 10.92 -8.74 -21.15
C PRO A 131 12.38 -8.63 -21.64
N GLY A 132 12.97 -7.43 -21.59
CA GLY A 132 14.38 -7.20 -21.92
C GLY A 132 15.37 -7.72 -20.87
N THR A 133 14.90 -8.21 -19.72
CA THR A 133 15.72 -8.88 -18.69
C THR A 133 15.51 -10.40 -18.64
N VAL A 134 14.83 -10.97 -19.66
CA VAL A 134 14.79 -12.41 -19.92
C VAL A 134 16.15 -12.83 -20.51
N THR A 135 16.85 -13.76 -19.85
CA THR A 135 18.28 -14.04 -20.05
C THR A 135 18.55 -15.53 -20.16
N GLY A 136 18.67 -16.04 -21.39
CA GLY A 136 18.70 -17.48 -21.67
C GLY A 136 17.40 -18.02 -22.30
N ASN A 137 16.59 -17.11 -22.86
CA ASN A 137 15.33 -17.31 -23.59
C ASN A 137 15.22 -18.52 -24.53
N THR A 138 16.34 -19.12 -24.95
CA THR A 138 16.42 -20.40 -25.68
C THR A 138 15.76 -21.58 -24.97
N HIS A 139 15.46 -21.49 -23.68
CA HIS A 139 14.81 -22.55 -22.91
C HIS A 139 13.40 -22.23 -22.41
N ASN A 140 13.04 -20.96 -22.22
CA ASN A 140 11.72 -20.55 -21.74
C ASN A 140 10.59 -21.19 -22.58
N SER A 141 9.48 -21.52 -21.91
CA SER A 141 8.26 -21.98 -22.56
C SER A 141 7.77 -20.98 -23.59
N ASN A 142 7.48 -21.46 -24.80
CA ASN A 142 6.86 -20.66 -25.86
C ASN A 142 5.50 -20.09 -25.38
N HIS A 143 4.71 -20.92 -24.70
CA HIS A 143 3.40 -20.57 -24.14
C HIS A 143 3.37 -21.07 -22.69
N VAL A 144 3.12 -20.19 -21.71
CA VAL A 144 2.97 -20.63 -20.31
C VAL A 144 1.70 -21.45 -20.14
N VAL A 145 0.63 -21.06 -20.83
CA VAL A 145 -0.71 -21.65 -20.78
C VAL A 145 -1.27 -21.82 -22.19
N THR A 146 -2.00 -22.91 -22.44
CA THR A 146 -2.70 -23.14 -23.71
C THR A 146 -4.17 -23.49 -23.49
N CYS A 147 -5.06 -22.91 -24.32
CA CYS A 147 -6.49 -23.18 -24.30
C CYS A 147 -6.98 -23.59 -25.71
N ASP A 148 -7.14 -24.90 -25.92
CA ASP A 148 -7.85 -25.53 -27.04
C ASP A 148 -9.10 -26.29 -26.54
N ALA A 149 -9.67 -25.79 -25.44
CA ALA A 149 -10.71 -26.41 -24.65
C ALA A 149 -11.92 -25.47 -24.47
N THR A 150 -13.13 -26.03 -24.51
CA THR A 150 -14.40 -25.28 -24.42
C THR A 150 -14.95 -25.27 -23.00
N ASP A 151 -15.48 -24.14 -22.56
CA ASP A 151 -15.94 -23.88 -21.18
C ASP A 151 -14.82 -24.06 -20.13
N ALA A 152 -13.58 -23.84 -20.56
CA ALA A 152 -12.41 -23.80 -19.69
C ALA A 152 -12.26 -22.41 -19.05
N ALA A 153 -11.84 -22.36 -17.78
CA ALA A 153 -11.61 -21.09 -17.09
C ALA A 153 -10.40 -21.08 -16.16
N LEU A 154 -9.75 -19.92 -16.04
CA LEU A 154 -8.56 -19.69 -15.21
C LEU A 154 -8.74 -18.42 -14.38
N ASP A 155 -8.53 -18.50 -13.07
CA ASP A 155 -8.94 -17.45 -12.12
C ASP A 155 -7.94 -17.23 -10.98
N GLY A 156 -7.35 -16.03 -10.87
CA GLY A 156 -6.47 -15.65 -9.75
C GLY A 156 -5.01 -16.09 -9.88
N PHE A 157 -4.36 -15.79 -11.01
CA PHE A 157 -2.96 -16.15 -11.29
C PHE A 157 -2.14 -15.00 -11.88
N THR A 158 -0.83 -15.00 -11.59
CA THR A 158 0.17 -14.28 -12.38
C THR A 158 0.73 -15.20 -13.46
N ILE A 159 0.87 -14.71 -14.69
CA ILE A 159 1.40 -15.42 -15.87
C ILE A 159 2.59 -14.64 -16.41
N THR A 160 3.77 -15.27 -16.44
CA THR A 160 5.06 -14.59 -16.61
C THR A 160 6.11 -15.43 -17.34
N GLY A 161 7.08 -14.77 -17.98
CA GLY A 161 8.29 -15.40 -18.52
C GLY A 161 8.08 -16.29 -19.75
N GLY A 162 6.89 -16.28 -20.36
CA GLY A 162 6.64 -16.96 -21.63
C GLY A 162 7.26 -16.21 -22.82
N TYR A 163 7.91 -16.94 -23.73
CA TYR A 163 8.76 -16.36 -24.77
C TYR A 163 8.57 -17.06 -26.14
N ALA A 164 7.53 -16.64 -26.86
CA ALA A 164 7.12 -17.21 -28.15
C ALA A 164 7.95 -16.66 -29.34
N ASP A 165 9.16 -17.19 -29.54
CA ASP A 165 10.10 -16.76 -30.60
C ASP A 165 10.58 -17.84 -31.59
N ASP A 166 10.12 -19.09 -31.44
CA ASP A 166 10.45 -20.22 -32.32
C ASP A 166 10.40 -19.85 -33.83
N ALA A 167 11.38 -20.29 -34.61
CA ALA A 167 11.57 -19.80 -35.98
C ALA A 167 10.45 -20.17 -36.99
N VAL A 168 9.55 -21.11 -36.67
CA VAL A 168 8.59 -21.70 -37.63
C VAL A 168 7.17 -21.85 -37.05
N SER A 169 7.05 -22.40 -35.85
CA SER A 169 5.80 -22.53 -35.07
C SER A 169 5.84 -21.59 -33.86
N ASN A 170 4.77 -21.53 -33.05
CA ASN A 170 4.82 -21.00 -31.67
C ASN A 170 5.30 -19.54 -31.51
N ARG A 171 4.92 -18.62 -32.42
CA ARG A 171 5.36 -17.20 -32.42
C ARG A 171 4.36 -16.21 -31.82
N GLU A 172 3.35 -16.69 -31.11
CA GLU A 172 2.18 -15.93 -30.68
C GLU A 172 1.73 -16.37 -29.29
N GLY A 173 1.26 -15.47 -28.43
CA GLY A 173 0.70 -15.85 -27.13
C GLY A 173 1.75 -16.34 -26.14
N GLY A 174 2.69 -15.46 -25.74
CA GLY A 174 3.78 -15.81 -24.82
C GLY A 174 3.25 -16.30 -23.47
N GLY A 175 2.37 -15.52 -22.84
CA GLY A 175 1.66 -15.94 -21.64
C GLY A 175 0.61 -17.03 -21.93
N VAL A 176 -0.40 -16.71 -22.74
CA VAL A 176 -1.50 -17.61 -23.13
C VAL A 176 -1.65 -17.70 -24.65
N LEU A 177 -1.80 -18.90 -25.18
CA LEU A 177 -2.28 -19.13 -26.56
C LEU A 177 -3.65 -19.84 -26.56
N VAL A 178 -4.67 -19.17 -27.10
CA VAL A 178 -6.02 -19.71 -27.27
C VAL A 178 -6.26 -20.07 -28.74
N ARG A 179 -6.60 -21.32 -29.07
CA ARG A 179 -6.79 -21.73 -30.47
C ARG A 179 -7.92 -22.74 -30.69
N GLY A 180 -8.63 -22.55 -31.80
CA GLY A 180 -9.72 -23.42 -32.26
C GLY A 180 -11.11 -22.88 -31.95
N ALA A 181 -12.14 -23.68 -32.24
CA ALA A 181 -13.54 -23.33 -32.02
C ALA A 181 -13.95 -23.53 -30.56
N VAL A 182 -13.44 -22.67 -29.67
CA VAL A 182 -13.46 -22.87 -28.21
C VAL A 182 -13.96 -21.63 -27.46
N ALA A 183 -14.55 -21.86 -26.29
CA ALA A 183 -14.93 -20.80 -25.34
C ALA A 183 -14.01 -20.85 -24.12
N CYS A 184 -13.28 -19.77 -23.84
CA CYS A 184 -12.28 -19.70 -22.76
C CYS A 184 -12.46 -18.42 -21.93
N THR A 185 -12.50 -18.54 -20.60
CA THR A 185 -12.75 -17.40 -19.69
C THR A 185 -11.60 -17.16 -18.72
N LEU A 186 -11.09 -15.94 -18.67
CA LEU A 186 -9.91 -15.56 -17.90
C LEU A 186 -10.28 -14.45 -16.91
N ARG A 187 -10.02 -14.65 -15.60
CA ARG A 187 -10.47 -13.74 -14.54
C ARG A 187 -9.39 -13.45 -13.51
N ASN A 188 -9.33 -12.23 -12.98
CA ASN A 188 -8.42 -11.88 -11.87
C ASN A 188 -6.95 -12.24 -12.18
N LEU A 189 -6.48 -11.96 -13.39
CA LEU A 189 -5.15 -12.38 -13.88
C LEU A 189 -4.18 -11.20 -14.04
N LEU A 190 -2.89 -11.45 -13.78
CA LEU A 190 -1.79 -10.56 -14.13
C LEU A 190 -0.89 -11.20 -15.20
N PHE A 191 -0.89 -10.65 -16.41
CA PHE A 191 0.10 -10.98 -17.45
C PHE A 191 1.26 -10.00 -17.34
N SER A 192 2.43 -10.48 -16.90
CA SER A 192 3.62 -9.64 -16.71
C SER A 192 4.82 -10.17 -17.50
N GLY A 193 5.49 -9.29 -18.25
CA GLY A 193 6.81 -9.58 -18.80
C GLY A 193 6.88 -10.67 -19.88
N ASN A 194 5.77 -11.02 -20.53
CA ASN A 194 5.73 -12.06 -21.58
C ASN A 194 6.06 -11.48 -22.97
N TYR A 195 6.59 -12.33 -23.86
CA TYR A 195 7.07 -11.96 -25.19
C TYR A 195 6.53 -12.88 -26.30
N ALA A 196 6.17 -12.32 -27.46
CA ALA A 196 5.78 -13.08 -28.65
C ALA A 196 6.09 -12.36 -29.97
N VAL A 197 6.79 -13.01 -30.91
CA VAL A 197 7.30 -12.32 -32.12
C VAL A 197 6.20 -11.80 -33.07
N THR A 198 5.15 -12.60 -33.30
CA THR A 198 4.10 -12.34 -34.30
C THR A 198 2.84 -11.70 -33.69
N GLY A 199 2.55 -11.94 -32.41
CA GLY A 199 1.53 -11.15 -31.72
C GLY A 199 0.98 -11.76 -30.45
N GLY A 200 0.47 -10.89 -29.57
CA GLY A 200 -0.04 -11.29 -28.26
C GLY A 200 1.10 -11.69 -27.32
N GLY A 201 1.90 -10.72 -26.87
CA GLY A 201 2.97 -10.99 -25.91
C GLY A 201 2.41 -11.61 -24.63
N GLY A 202 1.36 -11.00 -24.07
CA GLY A 202 0.56 -11.59 -23.00
C GLY A 202 -0.35 -12.72 -23.49
N LEU A 203 -1.19 -12.48 -24.50
CA LEU A 203 -2.16 -13.46 -25.00
C LEU A 203 -2.43 -13.37 -26.50
N SER A 204 -2.50 -14.51 -27.19
CA SER A 204 -2.97 -14.63 -28.59
C SER A 204 -4.26 -15.44 -28.69
N TYR A 205 -5.14 -15.09 -29.65
CA TYR A 205 -6.30 -15.90 -30.02
C TYR A 205 -6.53 -16.01 -31.54
N ALA A 206 -6.96 -17.21 -32.01
CA ALA A 206 -7.31 -17.49 -33.41
C ALA A 206 -8.14 -18.77 -33.61
N GLY A 207 -8.94 -18.85 -34.69
CA GLY A 207 -9.53 -20.12 -35.17
C GLY A 207 -10.97 -20.44 -34.74
N GLY A 208 -11.77 -19.44 -34.39
CA GLY A 208 -13.17 -19.59 -33.94
C GLY A 208 -13.38 -19.39 -32.43
N VAL A 209 -12.52 -18.60 -31.79
CA VAL A 209 -12.46 -18.46 -30.33
C VAL A 209 -13.50 -17.48 -29.81
N THR A 210 -14.26 -17.86 -28.78
CA THR A 210 -15.00 -16.94 -27.91
C THR A 210 -14.17 -16.70 -26.65
N LEU A 211 -13.57 -15.52 -26.53
CA LEU A 211 -12.68 -15.16 -25.42
C LEU A 211 -13.34 -14.12 -24.52
N THR A 212 -13.46 -14.44 -23.24
CA THR A 212 -13.95 -13.50 -22.20
C THR A 212 -12.86 -13.22 -21.19
N LEU A 213 -12.52 -11.95 -20.98
CA LEU A 213 -11.63 -11.49 -19.92
C LEU A 213 -12.37 -10.52 -19.00
N ASP A 214 -12.22 -10.70 -17.69
CA ASP A 214 -12.71 -9.78 -16.67
C ASP A 214 -11.66 -9.58 -15.57
N SER A 215 -11.48 -8.35 -15.10
CA SER A 215 -10.56 -8.04 -14.00
C SER A 215 -9.11 -8.49 -14.29
N VAL A 216 -8.61 -8.23 -15.51
CA VAL A 216 -7.29 -8.67 -15.98
C VAL A 216 -6.34 -7.48 -16.17
N VAL A 217 -5.07 -7.65 -15.78
CA VAL A 217 -3.99 -6.68 -16.01
C VAL A 217 -2.96 -7.25 -16.98
N PHE A 218 -2.74 -6.56 -18.10
CA PHE A 218 -1.60 -6.77 -18.99
C PHE A 218 -0.57 -5.70 -18.71
N ARG A 219 0.59 -6.07 -18.15
CA ARG A 219 1.68 -5.16 -17.77
C ARG A 219 2.98 -5.53 -18.47
N ARG A 220 3.58 -4.58 -19.21
CA ARG A 220 4.91 -4.71 -19.83
C ARG A 220 5.11 -6.01 -20.64
N ASN A 221 4.08 -6.44 -21.37
CA ASN A 221 4.21 -7.53 -22.34
C ASN A 221 4.60 -6.97 -23.71
N VAL A 222 5.37 -7.72 -24.50
CA VAL A 222 6.00 -7.22 -25.74
C VAL A 222 5.69 -8.14 -26.92
N ALA A 223 5.29 -7.56 -28.06
CA ALA A 223 5.17 -8.27 -29.32
C ALA A 223 5.64 -7.42 -30.51
N PRO A 224 6.84 -7.66 -31.08
CA PRO A 224 7.40 -6.85 -32.17
C PRO A 224 6.44 -6.61 -33.35
N SER A 225 5.58 -7.56 -33.69
CA SER A 225 4.55 -7.36 -34.71
C SER A 225 3.33 -6.63 -34.14
N PHE A 226 2.35 -7.34 -33.57
CA PHE A 226 1.04 -6.75 -33.21
C PHE A 226 0.54 -7.18 -31.82
N GLY A 227 -0.05 -6.26 -31.05
CA GLY A 227 -0.72 -6.60 -29.79
C GLY A 227 0.26 -7.02 -28.69
N GLY A 228 0.96 -6.07 -28.07
CA GLY A 228 1.91 -6.37 -26.99
C GLY A 228 1.26 -7.09 -25.80
N GLY A 229 0.09 -6.62 -25.36
CA GLY A 229 -0.78 -7.32 -24.43
C GLY A 229 -1.55 -8.47 -25.11
N ILE A 230 -2.56 -8.13 -25.92
CA ILE A 230 -3.42 -9.11 -26.64
C ILE A 230 -3.29 -8.96 -28.16
N GLY A 231 -3.13 -10.08 -28.87
CA GLY A 231 -3.12 -10.14 -30.35
C GLY A 231 -4.17 -11.07 -30.95
N SER A 232 -5.04 -10.53 -31.80
CA SER A 232 -6.01 -11.24 -32.64
C SER A 232 -5.37 -11.55 -34.00
N ASN A 233 -4.86 -12.78 -34.20
CA ASN A 233 -4.06 -13.07 -35.40
C ASN A 233 -4.88 -13.52 -36.62
N ASP A 234 -6.13 -13.94 -36.40
CA ASP A 234 -7.07 -14.43 -37.43
C ASP A 234 -8.28 -13.49 -37.58
N PRO A 235 -8.59 -12.97 -38.79
CA PRO A 235 -9.70 -12.05 -39.03
C PRO A 235 -11.08 -12.75 -39.15
N SER A 236 -11.19 -14.04 -38.85
CA SER A 236 -12.46 -14.77 -38.85
C SER A 236 -13.50 -14.11 -37.94
N ALA A 237 -14.68 -13.86 -38.48
CA ALA A 237 -15.83 -13.32 -37.73
C ALA A 237 -16.42 -14.31 -36.71
N ALA A 238 -15.93 -15.57 -36.69
CA ALA A 238 -16.22 -16.53 -35.62
C ALA A 238 -15.35 -16.32 -34.36
N ASN A 239 -14.28 -15.50 -34.44
CA ASN A 239 -13.57 -15.04 -33.26
C ASN A 239 -14.37 -13.90 -32.60
N THR A 240 -14.55 -13.92 -31.29
CA THR A 240 -15.18 -12.83 -30.53
C THR A 240 -14.39 -12.54 -29.25
N LEU A 241 -14.22 -11.25 -28.94
CA LEU A 241 -13.55 -10.77 -27.73
C LEU A 241 -14.53 -9.98 -26.86
N THR A 242 -14.72 -10.40 -25.61
CA THR A 242 -15.35 -9.61 -24.56
C THR A 242 -14.31 -9.30 -23.49
N LEU A 243 -14.08 -8.01 -23.21
CA LEU A 243 -13.01 -7.54 -22.34
C LEU A 243 -13.56 -6.48 -21.38
N ALA A 244 -13.61 -6.82 -20.09
CA ALA A 244 -14.23 -6.01 -19.04
C ALA A 244 -13.26 -5.70 -17.87
N ASN A 245 -13.45 -4.56 -17.19
CA ASN A 245 -12.83 -4.24 -15.90
C ASN A 245 -11.29 -4.39 -15.88
N SER A 246 -10.61 -4.11 -16.99
CA SER A 246 -9.23 -4.55 -17.26
C SER A 246 -8.27 -3.39 -17.52
N THR A 247 -6.97 -3.62 -17.35
CA THR A 247 -5.91 -2.60 -17.54
C THR A 247 -4.79 -3.11 -18.43
N PHE A 248 -4.34 -2.25 -19.36
CA PHE A 248 -3.17 -2.46 -20.22
C PHE A 248 -2.16 -1.37 -19.88
N GLU A 249 -1.08 -1.72 -19.18
CA GLU A 249 -0.03 -0.81 -18.72
C GLU A 249 1.30 -1.09 -19.42
N ALA A 250 1.85 -0.09 -20.11
CA ALA A 250 3.22 -0.11 -20.64
C ALA A 250 3.58 -1.35 -21.49
N ASN A 251 2.60 -1.96 -22.17
CA ASN A 251 2.84 -3.02 -23.15
C ASN A 251 3.34 -2.40 -24.47
N ALA A 252 4.13 -3.15 -25.24
CA ALA A 252 4.74 -2.63 -26.45
C ALA A 252 4.59 -3.54 -27.68
N SER A 253 4.42 -2.92 -28.85
CA SER A 253 4.65 -3.57 -30.15
C SER A 253 5.54 -2.69 -31.03
N ALA A 254 6.04 -3.20 -32.16
CA ALA A 254 6.79 -2.40 -33.14
C ALA A 254 6.04 -2.20 -34.47
N TRP A 255 4.74 -2.56 -34.53
CA TRP A 255 3.88 -2.28 -35.68
C TRP A 255 2.48 -1.76 -35.30
N ALA A 256 1.66 -2.53 -34.59
CA ALA A 256 0.29 -2.11 -34.28
C ALA A 256 -0.20 -2.55 -32.89
N GLY A 257 -0.95 -1.69 -32.18
CA GLY A 257 -1.59 -2.01 -30.90
C GLY A 257 -0.61 -2.38 -29.79
N GLY A 258 -0.08 -1.40 -29.05
CA GLY A 258 0.86 -1.69 -27.96
C GLY A 258 0.21 -2.51 -26.85
N GLY A 259 -1.00 -2.13 -26.40
CA GLY A 259 -1.84 -2.92 -25.51
C GLY A 259 -2.62 -4.03 -26.23
N LEU A 260 -3.46 -3.67 -27.21
CA LEU A 260 -4.44 -4.57 -27.82
C LEU A 260 -4.48 -4.44 -29.35
N TYR A 261 -4.43 -5.56 -30.07
CA TYR A 261 -4.61 -5.63 -31.52
C TYR A 261 -5.76 -6.58 -31.89
N ILE A 262 -6.77 -6.06 -32.59
CA ILE A 262 -8.03 -6.75 -32.91
C ILE A 262 -8.17 -6.93 -34.42
N ARG A 263 -8.65 -8.10 -34.88
CA ARG A 263 -9.04 -8.35 -36.28
C ARG A 263 -10.46 -8.92 -36.44
N SER A 264 -11.17 -9.03 -35.32
CA SER A 264 -12.44 -9.74 -35.16
C SER A 264 -13.49 -8.84 -34.47
N PRO A 265 -14.77 -9.23 -34.44
CA PRO A 265 -15.75 -8.61 -33.55
C PRO A 265 -15.26 -8.52 -32.09
N ALA A 266 -15.42 -7.35 -31.47
CA ALA A 266 -15.00 -7.11 -30.09
C ALA A 266 -15.88 -6.12 -29.31
N THR A 267 -16.05 -6.37 -28.01
CA THR A 267 -16.63 -5.43 -27.03
C THR A 267 -15.63 -5.21 -25.91
N VAL A 268 -15.26 -3.95 -25.68
CA VAL A 268 -14.29 -3.51 -24.68
C VAL A 268 -14.97 -2.50 -23.76
N SER A 269 -15.06 -2.79 -22.46
CA SER A 269 -15.75 -1.89 -21.53
C SER A 269 -15.17 -1.80 -20.13
N HIS A 270 -15.15 -0.61 -19.53
CA HIS A 270 -14.49 -0.36 -18.24
C HIS A 270 -13.00 -0.75 -18.29
N VAL A 271 -12.28 -0.21 -19.29
CA VAL A 271 -10.88 -0.58 -19.59
C VAL A 271 -9.98 0.64 -19.65
N THR A 272 -8.80 0.53 -19.04
CA THR A 272 -7.74 1.55 -19.15
C THR A 272 -6.57 1.04 -19.99
N PHE A 273 -6.18 1.80 -21.00
CA PHE A 273 -4.94 1.66 -21.76
C PHE A 273 -4.02 2.82 -21.36
N GLU A 274 -2.99 2.53 -20.57
CA GLU A 274 -2.06 3.53 -20.04
C GLU A 274 -0.59 3.28 -20.44
N SER A 275 0.06 4.31 -20.96
CA SER A 275 1.51 4.32 -21.29
C SER A 275 1.99 3.21 -22.24
N ASN A 276 1.10 2.57 -23.01
CA ASN A 276 1.48 1.55 -23.99
C ASN A 276 2.11 2.20 -25.23
N THR A 277 2.99 1.47 -25.91
CA THR A 277 3.80 2.01 -27.02
C THR A 277 3.73 1.16 -28.28
N SER A 278 3.63 1.79 -29.45
CA SER A 278 3.76 1.07 -30.73
C SER A 278 4.29 1.97 -31.85
N LEU A 279 4.34 1.43 -33.08
CA LEU A 279 4.44 2.26 -34.29
C LEU A 279 3.08 2.91 -34.58
N ARG A 280 2.00 2.12 -34.60
CA ARG A 280 0.61 2.60 -34.77
C ARG A 280 -0.34 2.13 -33.67
N GLY A 281 -1.17 3.04 -33.13
CA GLY A 281 -2.15 2.69 -32.09
C GLY A 281 -1.48 2.29 -30.77
N GLY A 282 -0.92 3.26 -30.05
CA GLY A 282 -0.10 2.99 -28.86
C GLY A 282 -0.84 2.14 -27.81
N GLY A 283 -2.07 2.55 -27.47
CA GLY A 283 -2.98 1.78 -26.60
C GLY A 283 -3.59 0.58 -27.32
N ALA A 284 -4.33 0.81 -28.40
CA ALA A 284 -4.99 -0.26 -29.16
C ALA A 284 -5.03 -0.02 -30.67
N SER A 285 -5.26 -1.09 -31.43
CA SER A 285 -5.50 -1.01 -32.87
C SER A 285 -6.52 -2.05 -33.36
N VAL A 286 -7.37 -1.67 -34.32
CA VAL A 286 -8.40 -2.54 -34.92
C VAL A 286 -8.21 -2.63 -36.43
N TRP A 287 -7.99 -3.83 -36.96
CA TRP A 287 -7.75 -4.09 -38.39
C TRP A 287 -8.77 -5.08 -38.95
N ASN A 288 -9.79 -4.56 -39.63
CA ASN A 288 -11.01 -5.25 -40.07
C ASN A 288 -11.94 -5.69 -38.91
N GLY A 289 -13.25 -5.74 -39.18
CA GLY A 289 -14.28 -6.15 -38.22
C GLY A 289 -14.99 -4.99 -37.51
N THR A 290 -15.78 -5.30 -36.49
CA THR A 290 -16.59 -4.35 -35.70
C THR A 290 -16.09 -4.29 -34.26
N ALA A 291 -15.90 -3.10 -33.70
CA ALA A 291 -15.53 -2.96 -32.29
C ALA A 291 -16.29 -1.84 -31.57
N THR A 292 -16.76 -2.13 -30.35
CA THR A 292 -17.39 -1.16 -29.45
C THR A 292 -16.49 -0.93 -28.24
N PHE A 293 -16.17 0.33 -27.97
CA PHE A 293 -15.44 0.78 -26.79
C PHE A 293 -16.39 1.63 -25.94
N ARG A 294 -16.66 1.20 -24.70
CA ARG A 294 -17.62 1.85 -23.80
C ARG A 294 -17.03 2.02 -22.41
N ASP A 295 -17.04 3.22 -21.82
CA ASP A 295 -16.38 3.46 -20.51
C ASP A 295 -14.87 3.13 -20.58
N VAL A 296 -14.15 3.70 -21.55
CA VAL A 296 -12.75 3.35 -21.85
C VAL A 296 -11.84 4.57 -21.75
N VAL A 297 -10.66 4.40 -21.15
CA VAL A 297 -9.64 5.44 -20.99
C VAL A 297 -8.38 5.06 -21.76
N PHE A 298 -8.01 5.86 -22.75
CA PHE A 298 -6.70 5.84 -23.38
C PHE A 298 -5.87 7.01 -22.88
N ARG A 299 -4.87 6.73 -22.02
CA ARG A 299 -4.05 7.73 -21.34
C ARG A 299 -2.55 7.57 -21.63
N SER A 300 -1.87 8.67 -21.98
CA SER A 300 -0.40 8.73 -22.09
C SER A 300 0.26 7.66 -23.00
N ASN A 301 -0.49 7.03 -23.89
CA ASN A 301 0.05 6.07 -24.85
C ASN A 301 0.84 6.79 -25.95
N ALA A 302 1.81 6.11 -26.54
CA ALA A 302 2.69 6.68 -27.56
C ALA A 302 2.76 5.84 -28.86
N ALA A 303 2.78 6.51 -30.00
CA ALA A 303 2.98 5.92 -31.31
C ALA A 303 4.15 6.59 -32.05
N THR A 304 5.16 5.83 -32.49
CA THR A 304 6.31 6.38 -33.25
C THR A 304 5.98 6.70 -34.71
N GLU A 305 4.77 6.38 -35.18
CA GLU A 305 4.21 6.87 -36.43
C GLU A 305 2.87 7.58 -36.15
N ALA A 306 1.79 6.83 -35.87
CA ALA A 306 0.46 7.44 -35.85
C ALA A 306 -0.61 6.77 -34.97
N GLY A 307 -1.56 7.54 -34.46
CA GLY A 307 -2.58 7.04 -33.53
C GLY A 307 -2.00 6.82 -32.13
N GLY A 308 -1.65 7.90 -31.42
CA GLY A 308 -0.94 7.81 -30.14
C GLY A 308 -1.66 6.95 -29.11
N ALA A 309 -2.98 7.08 -29.01
CA ALA A 309 -3.85 6.12 -28.31
C ALA A 309 -4.28 4.97 -29.22
N PHE A 310 -4.76 5.27 -30.42
CA PHE A 310 -5.59 4.34 -31.18
C PHE A 310 -5.37 4.44 -32.69
N SER A 311 -5.31 3.29 -33.37
CA SER A 311 -5.32 3.23 -34.85
C SER A 311 -6.35 2.25 -35.40
N SER A 312 -6.97 2.55 -36.53
CA SER A 312 -7.86 1.60 -37.21
C SER A 312 -7.67 1.53 -38.72
N GLN A 313 -7.91 0.33 -39.26
CA GLN A 313 -8.00 0.11 -40.70
C GLN A 313 -9.09 -0.88 -41.09
N TYR A 314 -9.95 -0.51 -42.05
CA TYR A 314 -11.08 -1.29 -42.56
C TYR A 314 -12.14 -1.73 -41.51
N ALA A 315 -12.19 -1.10 -40.34
CA ALA A 315 -13.11 -1.43 -39.25
C ALA A 315 -14.43 -0.66 -39.32
N ALA A 316 -15.38 -1.00 -38.44
CA ALA A 316 -16.49 -0.13 -38.04
C ALA A 316 -16.48 0.03 -36.52
N LEU A 317 -16.46 1.27 -36.03
CA LEU A 317 -16.16 1.57 -34.63
C LEU A 317 -17.21 2.45 -33.96
N VAL A 318 -17.54 2.09 -32.72
CA VAL A 318 -18.42 2.85 -31.83
C VAL A 318 -17.66 3.16 -30.54
N PHE A 319 -17.63 4.44 -30.16
CA PHE A 319 -17.01 4.93 -28.93
C PHE A 319 -18.07 5.66 -28.08
N GLU A 320 -18.40 5.09 -26.91
CA GLU A 320 -19.35 5.64 -25.95
C GLU A 320 -18.66 5.94 -24.62
N ARG A 321 -18.70 7.18 -24.11
CA ARG A 321 -18.02 7.55 -22.84
C ARG A 321 -16.54 7.13 -22.83
N VAL A 322 -15.80 7.65 -23.81
CA VAL A 322 -14.38 7.32 -24.02
C VAL A 322 -13.50 8.55 -23.86
N HIS A 323 -12.39 8.39 -23.14
CA HIS A 323 -11.37 9.43 -22.93
C HIS A 323 -10.11 9.12 -23.73
N PHE A 324 -9.74 10.01 -24.64
CA PHE A 324 -8.42 10.05 -25.29
C PHE A 324 -7.64 11.23 -24.67
N VAL A 325 -6.78 10.95 -23.69
CA VAL A 325 -6.16 11.99 -22.84
C VAL A 325 -4.63 11.88 -22.80
N GLY A 326 -3.94 12.95 -23.21
CA GLY A 326 -2.48 13.07 -23.06
C GLY A 326 -1.64 12.11 -23.90
N ASN A 327 -2.17 11.57 -25.00
CA ASN A 327 -1.46 10.61 -25.86
C ASN A 327 -0.60 11.35 -26.91
N ARG A 328 0.43 10.66 -27.43
CA ARG A 328 1.38 11.23 -28.40
C ARG A 328 1.56 10.33 -29.62
N ALA A 329 1.44 10.91 -30.81
CA ALA A 329 2.01 10.33 -32.03
C ALA A 329 3.23 11.14 -32.47
N GLU A 330 4.14 10.58 -33.28
CA GLU A 330 5.21 11.38 -33.88
C GLU A 330 4.76 12.01 -35.20
N GLU A 331 4.08 11.28 -36.09
CA GLU A 331 3.58 11.83 -37.36
C GLU A 331 2.13 12.35 -37.29
N SER A 332 1.12 11.53 -36.96
CA SER A 332 -0.28 11.98 -37.04
C SER A 332 -1.28 11.27 -36.12
N GLY A 333 -2.43 11.90 -35.84
CA GLY A 333 -3.45 11.31 -34.97
C GLY A 333 -2.95 11.16 -33.54
N GLY A 334 -2.68 12.26 -32.83
CA GLY A 334 -2.10 12.22 -31.48
C GLY A 334 -2.94 11.42 -30.48
N GLY A 335 -4.27 11.53 -30.58
CA GLY A 335 -5.21 10.55 -30.03
C GLY A 335 -5.43 9.39 -31.01
N LEU A 336 -6.18 9.64 -32.09
CA LEU A 336 -6.69 8.59 -32.99
C LEU A 336 -6.22 8.75 -34.45
N LEU A 337 -5.86 7.64 -35.10
CA LEU A 337 -5.74 7.52 -36.57
C LEU A 337 -6.82 6.57 -37.11
N SER A 338 -7.50 6.96 -38.19
CA SER A 338 -8.43 6.10 -38.94
C SER A 338 -8.09 6.06 -40.43
N LEU A 339 -7.91 4.87 -40.99
CA LEU A 339 -7.66 4.63 -42.41
C LEU A 339 -8.74 3.72 -42.98
N GLN A 340 -9.43 4.07 -44.08
CA GLN A 340 -10.29 3.12 -44.84
C GLN A 340 -11.46 2.40 -44.12
N ASP A 341 -11.66 2.60 -42.82
CA ASP A 341 -12.83 2.17 -42.02
C ASP A 341 -14.16 2.53 -42.70
N THR A 342 -15.24 1.82 -42.39
CA THR A 342 -16.56 2.06 -43.00
C THR A 342 -17.42 3.03 -42.19
N ALA A 343 -17.29 3.02 -40.86
CA ALA A 343 -18.01 3.91 -39.95
C ALA A 343 -17.17 4.26 -38.70
N LEU A 344 -17.27 5.51 -38.25
CA LEU A 344 -16.80 5.99 -36.95
C LEU A 344 -17.94 6.73 -36.25
N GLU A 345 -18.39 6.22 -35.10
CA GLU A 345 -19.40 6.87 -34.27
C GLU A 345 -18.82 7.18 -32.88
N PHE A 346 -18.82 8.47 -32.52
CA PHE A 346 -18.39 8.98 -31.22
C PHE A 346 -19.60 9.58 -30.49
N ASN A 347 -19.82 9.17 -29.25
CA ASN A 347 -20.94 9.62 -28.42
C ASN A 347 -20.50 9.83 -26.97
N SER A 348 -20.59 11.05 -26.45
CA SER A 348 -20.09 11.40 -25.11
C SER A 348 -18.58 11.14 -24.96
N VAL A 349 -17.77 11.60 -25.92
CA VAL A 349 -16.32 11.32 -26.02
C VAL A 349 -15.48 12.56 -25.76
N VAL A 350 -14.34 12.39 -25.07
CA VAL A 350 -13.35 13.47 -24.82
C VAL A 350 -12.04 13.18 -25.53
N PHE A 351 -11.54 14.15 -26.28
CA PHE A 351 -10.14 14.23 -26.71
C PHE A 351 -9.48 15.44 -26.04
N SER A 352 -8.52 15.21 -25.13
CA SER A 352 -7.81 16.31 -24.47
C SER A 352 -6.30 16.11 -24.34
N GLY A 353 -5.56 17.20 -24.51
CA GLY A 353 -4.12 17.25 -24.26
C GLY A 353 -3.26 16.33 -25.13
N ASN A 354 -3.79 15.77 -26.23
CA ASN A 354 -3.05 14.89 -27.13
C ASN A 354 -2.16 15.70 -28.10
N SER A 355 -1.09 15.08 -28.60
CA SER A 355 -0.05 15.75 -29.41
C SER A 355 0.43 14.93 -30.61
N CYS A 356 0.78 15.58 -31.73
CA CYS A 356 1.61 14.98 -32.79
C CYS A 356 2.51 16.02 -33.49
N ALA A 357 3.61 15.63 -34.15
CA ALA A 357 4.46 16.60 -34.84
C ALA A 357 3.91 16.99 -36.24
N GLY A 358 3.18 16.10 -36.90
CA GLY A 358 2.47 16.38 -38.15
C GLY A 358 1.04 16.90 -37.93
N GLY A 359 0.03 16.05 -38.09
CA GLY A 359 -1.37 16.51 -38.20
C GLY A 359 -2.42 15.70 -37.44
N GLY A 360 -3.52 16.38 -37.09
CA GLY A 360 -4.62 15.81 -36.31
C GLY A 360 -4.21 15.48 -34.87
N GLY A 361 -3.96 16.49 -34.05
CA GLY A 361 -3.50 16.31 -32.66
C GLY A 361 -4.47 15.46 -31.82
N ALA A 362 -5.78 15.70 -31.95
CA ALA A 362 -6.81 14.81 -31.40
C ALA A 362 -7.03 13.60 -32.33
N MET A 363 -7.30 13.85 -33.62
CA MET A 363 -7.73 12.80 -34.55
C MET A 363 -7.30 13.09 -36.00
N ASN A 364 -6.85 12.06 -36.72
CA ASN A 364 -6.60 12.06 -38.16
C ASN A 364 -7.47 10.97 -38.86
N VAL A 365 -8.20 11.32 -39.92
CA VAL A 365 -9.09 10.39 -40.65
C VAL A 365 -8.90 10.51 -42.17
N ASP A 366 -8.35 9.45 -42.77
CA ASP A 366 -7.95 9.37 -44.18
C ASP A 366 -9.03 8.78 -45.10
N THR A 367 -8.88 8.98 -46.42
CA THR A 367 -9.99 9.39 -47.30
C THR A 367 -10.39 8.39 -48.39
N SER A 368 -9.70 7.27 -48.57
CA SER A 368 -9.79 6.51 -49.83
C SER A 368 -11.08 5.67 -50.00
N THR A 369 -12.01 5.71 -49.05
CA THR A 369 -13.36 5.13 -49.12
C THR A 369 -14.36 6.06 -48.42
N PRO A 370 -15.61 6.18 -48.91
CA PRO A 370 -16.63 7.00 -48.25
C PRO A 370 -17.11 6.34 -46.96
N LYS A 371 -17.16 7.11 -45.86
CA LYS A 371 -17.52 6.66 -44.52
C LYS A 371 -18.65 7.50 -43.93
N THR A 372 -19.38 6.96 -42.96
CA THR A 372 -20.02 7.82 -41.94
C THR A 372 -19.01 8.15 -40.85
N VAL A 373 -18.85 9.44 -40.55
CA VAL A 373 -18.11 9.90 -39.37
C VAL A 373 -19.01 10.84 -38.59
N THR A 374 -19.46 10.41 -37.42
CA THR A 374 -20.43 11.14 -36.60
C THR A 374 -19.87 11.38 -35.20
N LEU A 375 -19.84 12.65 -34.79
CA LEU A 375 -19.46 13.09 -33.45
C LEU A 375 -20.71 13.69 -32.80
N THR A 376 -21.27 12.99 -31.81
CA THR A 376 -22.37 13.47 -30.97
C THR A 376 -21.85 13.66 -29.55
N ASN A 377 -22.31 14.70 -28.83
CA ASN A 377 -21.94 14.92 -27.43
C ASN A 377 -20.42 14.88 -27.20
N THR A 378 -19.60 15.41 -28.12
CA THR A 378 -18.14 15.18 -28.13
C THR A 378 -17.38 16.45 -27.81
N THR A 379 -16.38 16.39 -26.91
CA THR A 379 -15.52 17.52 -26.56
C THR A 379 -14.08 17.28 -27.01
N ILE A 380 -13.56 18.16 -27.86
CA ILE A 380 -12.18 18.13 -28.35
C ILE A 380 -11.51 19.44 -27.92
N SER A 381 -10.60 19.39 -26.95
CA SER A 381 -9.98 20.61 -26.41
C SER A 381 -8.54 20.45 -25.91
N GLY A 382 -7.70 21.45 -26.18
CA GLY A 382 -6.32 21.51 -25.70
C GLY A 382 -5.34 20.60 -26.43
N ASN A 383 -5.70 20.08 -27.60
CA ASN A 383 -4.86 19.19 -28.40
C ASN A 383 -3.96 19.99 -29.35
N TRP A 384 -2.80 19.45 -29.69
CA TRP A 384 -1.75 20.13 -30.45
C TRP A 384 -1.27 19.31 -31.65
N SER A 385 -0.95 19.98 -32.76
CA SER A 385 -0.09 19.42 -33.79
C SER A 385 0.97 20.39 -34.29
N GLY A 386 2.15 19.88 -34.62
CA GLY A 386 3.28 20.67 -35.10
C GLY A 386 3.13 21.19 -36.53
N PHE A 387 2.16 20.70 -37.31
CA PHE A 387 1.98 21.07 -38.72
C PHE A 387 0.52 21.40 -39.11
N ARG A 388 -0.45 20.50 -38.88
CA ARG A 388 -1.81 20.62 -39.47
C ARG A 388 -2.94 20.17 -38.54
N MET A 389 -3.70 21.15 -38.01
CA MET A 389 -4.87 20.98 -37.11
C MET A 389 -4.56 20.25 -35.79
N GLY A 390 -4.78 20.96 -34.68
CA GLY A 390 -4.62 20.40 -33.33
C GLY A 390 -5.80 19.51 -32.95
N GLY A 391 -7.00 19.85 -33.41
CA GLY A 391 -8.19 19.03 -33.25
C GLY A 391 -8.25 17.92 -34.30
N VAL A 392 -9.18 18.05 -35.23
CA VAL A 392 -9.51 17.02 -36.23
C VAL A 392 -8.93 17.38 -37.60
N LEU A 393 -8.12 16.48 -38.16
CA LEU A 393 -7.75 16.46 -39.57
C LEU A 393 -8.56 15.34 -40.25
N ILE A 394 -9.42 15.68 -41.22
CA ILE A 394 -10.36 14.72 -41.80
C ILE A 394 -10.67 15.04 -43.25
N GLY A 395 -10.59 14.03 -44.12
CA GLY A 395 -10.83 14.23 -45.55
C GLY A 395 -12.21 13.83 -46.09
N VAL A 396 -13.08 13.23 -45.27
CA VAL A 396 -14.49 12.93 -45.58
C VAL A 396 -15.42 13.86 -44.77
N PRO A 397 -16.61 14.27 -45.24
CA PRO A 397 -17.46 15.19 -44.49
C PRO A 397 -18.02 14.56 -43.20
N PRO A 398 -17.66 15.05 -42.00
CA PRO A 398 -18.26 14.56 -40.75
C PRO A 398 -19.63 15.21 -40.51
N ARG A 399 -20.40 14.54 -39.64
CA ARG A 399 -21.55 15.11 -38.93
C ARG A 399 -21.13 15.38 -37.50
N ILE A 400 -21.17 16.63 -37.06
CA ILE A 400 -20.81 17.04 -35.70
C ILE A 400 -22.05 17.68 -35.08
N ARG A 401 -22.49 17.13 -33.94
CA ARG A 401 -23.69 17.56 -33.22
C ARG A 401 -23.51 17.56 -31.71
N ASN A 402 -24.20 18.46 -31.01
CA ASN A 402 -24.13 18.63 -29.56
C ASN A 402 -22.69 18.65 -29.02
N SER A 403 -21.74 19.27 -29.73
CA SER A 403 -20.29 19.07 -29.50
C SER A 403 -19.53 20.38 -29.30
N ILE A 404 -18.35 20.29 -28.66
CA ILE A 404 -17.45 21.42 -28.44
C ILE A 404 -16.07 21.14 -29.05
N LEU A 405 -15.62 21.99 -29.97
CA LEU A 405 -14.27 21.98 -30.53
C LEU A 405 -13.59 23.32 -30.21
N TRP A 406 -12.72 23.35 -29.19
CA TRP A 406 -12.19 24.61 -28.64
C TRP A 406 -10.75 24.52 -28.10
N GLY A 407 -9.92 25.51 -28.41
CA GLY A 407 -8.58 25.66 -27.85
C GLY A 407 -7.58 24.63 -28.36
N ASN A 408 -7.70 24.20 -29.63
CA ASN A 408 -6.77 23.25 -30.25
C ASN A 408 -5.86 23.96 -31.26
N SER A 409 -4.55 23.69 -31.22
CA SER A 409 -3.54 24.43 -32.02
C SER A 409 -2.89 23.56 -33.10
N PRO A 410 -2.76 24.02 -34.36
CA PRO A 410 -3.05 25.36 -34.88
C PRO A 410 -4.51 25.57 -35.34
N GLY A 411 -5.44 24.70 -34.93
CA GLY A 411 -6.85 24.83 -35.27
C GLY A 411 -7.68 23.59 -34.93
N ASN A 412 -9.00 23.71 -35.10
CA ASN A 412 -10.00 22.76 -34.59
C ASN A 412 -10.47 21.69 -35.58
N LEU A 413 -10.71 22.06 -36.85
CA LEU A 413 -11.22 21.17 -37.89
C LEU A 413 -10.68 21.57 -39.28
N GLY A 414 -10.06 20.65 -40.01
CA GLY A 414 -9.53 20.91 -41.36
C GLY A 414 -9.42 19.67 -42.25
N HIS A 415 -9.28 19.91 -43.55
CA HIS A 415 -9.24 18.89 -44.60
C HIS A 415 -7.81 18.41 -44.86
N THR A 416 -7.64 17.15 -45.26
CA THR A 416 -6.33 16.58 -45.59
C THR A 416 -5.66 17.31 -46.76
N ASN A 417 -6.43 17.72 -47.77
CA ASN A 417 -5.94 18.42 -48.95
C ASN A 417 -5.87 19.95 -48.75
N ASP A 418 -6.78 20.53 -47.96
CA ASP A 418 -6.77 21.95 -47.56
C ASP A 418 -6.97 22.10 -46.04
N PRO A 419 -5.88 22.18 -45.25
CA PRO A 419 -5.98 22.31 -43.80
C PRO A 419 -6.61 23.61 -43.31
N SER A 420 -6.90 24.59 -44.20
CA SER A 420 -7.58 25.83 -43.83
C SER A 420 -9.12 25.74 -43.85
N ARG A 421 -9.69 24.60 -44.27
CA ARG A 421 -11.14 24.41 -44.47
C ARG A 421 -11.58 23.01 -44.05
N ALA A 422 -12.83 22.86 -43.61
CA ALA A 422 -13.43 21.53 -43.44
C ALA A 422 -13.80 20.90 -44.80
N PRO A 423 -13.91 19.55 -44.91
CA PRO A 423 -14.41 18.88 -46.11
C PRO A 423 -15.75 19.45 -46.63
N SER A 424 -15.88 19.51 -47.96
CA SER A 424 -17.15 19.88 -48.60
C SER A 424 -18.26 18.90 -48.24
N GLY A 425 -19.40 19.40 -47.75
CA GLY A 425 -20.50 18.59 -47.22
C GLY A 425 -20.47 18.36 -45.70
N THR A 426 -19.49 18.93 -44.98
CA THR A 426 -19.46 18.91 -43.50
C THR A 426 -20.77 19.48 -42.94
N SER A 427 -21.32 18.82 -41.92
CA SER A 427 -22.52 19.25 -41.20
C SER A 427 -22.17 19.52 -39.75
N LEU A 428 -22.26 20.79 -39.33
CA LEU A 428 -22.14 21.23 -37.94
C LEU A 428 -23.54 21.66 -37.46
N SER A 429 -24.00 21.15 -36.33
CA SER A 429 -25.34 21.44 -35.83
C SER A 429 -25.36 21.49 -34.29
N TYR A 430 -25.99 22.48 -33.65
CA TYR A 430 -26.07 22.62 -32.19
C TYR A 430 -24.71 22.37 -31.53
N SER A 431 -23.74 23.27 -31.71
CA SER A 431 -22.34 23.01 -31.32
C SER A 431 -21.54 24.30 -31.11
N ILE A 432 -20.52 24.24 -30.24
CA ILE A 432 -19.54 25.31 -30.08
C ILE A 432 -18.28 24.96 -30.87
N VAL A 433 -17.84 25.87 -31.73
CA VAL A 433 -16.57 25.75 -32.47
C VAL A 433 -15.84 27.08 -32.36
N GLU A 434 -14.59 27.05 -31.90
CA GLU A 434 -13.75 28.25 -31.80
C GLU A 434 -13.57 28.92 -33.19
N GLY A 435 -13.98 30.19 -33.29
CA GLY A 435 -14.10 30.92 -34.55
C GLY A 435 -15.48 30.84 -35.24
N GLY A 436 -16.40 30.04 -34.71
CA GLY A 436 -17.76 29.85 -35.22
C GLY A 436 -17.84 28.90 -36.43
N CYS A 437 -18.86 29.11 -37.28
CA CYS A 437 -19.04 28.33 -38.51
C CYS A 437 -17.86 28.54 -39.48
N PRO A 438 -17.13 27.49 -39.91
CA PRO A 438 -15.99 27.63 -40.81
C PRO A 438 -16.38 28.13 -42.21
N ALA A 439 -15.53 28.96 -42.80
CA ALA A 439 -15.83 29.65 -44.05
C ALA A 439 -15.81 28.74 -45.30
N GLY A 440 -16.98 28.34 -45.80
CA GLY A 440 -17.12 27.67 -47.09
C GLY A 440 -18.58 27.47 -47.51
N ALA A 441 -18.92 27.79 -48.76
CA ALA A 441 -20.28 27.71 -49.30
C ALA A 441 -20.85 26.28 -49.47
N THR A 442 -20.15 25.26 -48.97
CA THR A 442 -20.56 23.85 -48.99
C THR A 442 -20.48 23.19 -47.61
N ILE A 443 -20.32 23.98 -46.55
CA ILE A 443 -20.45 23.54 -45.15
C ILE A 443 -21.86 23.93 -44.68
N THR A 444 -22.56 23.01 -44.04
CA THR A 444 -23.86 23.28 -43.41
C THR A 444 -23.63 23.58 -41.93
N CYS A 445 -24.06 24.75 -41.47
CA CYS A 445 -24.03 25.16 -40.08
C CYS A 445 -25.45 25.49 -39.61
N ASP A 446 -25.87 24.89 -38.52
CA ASP A 446 -27.19 25.05 -37.90
C ASP A 446 -27.01 25.24 -36.39
N HIS A 447 -27.42 26.36 -35.80
CA HIS A 447 -27.19 26.63 -34.36
C HIS A 447 -25.72 26.39 -33.91
N VAL A 448 -24.76 26.93 -34.67
CA VAL A 448 -23.32 26.82 -34.36
C VAL A 448 -22.82 28.12 -33.72
N SER A 449 -22.32 28.01 -32.48
CA SER A 449 -21.79 29.13 -31.70
C SER A 449 -20.26 29.24 -31.84
N GLY A 450 -19.76 30.49 -31.79
CA GLY A 450 -18.34 30.81 -31.70
C GLY A 450 -17.93 31.41 -30.33
N ALA A 451 -18.83 31.37 -29.35
CA ALA A 451 -18.55 31.86 -27.99
C ALA A 451 -17.76 30.83 -27.17
N ASP A 452 -17.01 31.31 -26.17
CA ASP A 452 -16.17 30.49 -25.31
C ASP A 452 -17.03 29.53 -24.45
N PRO A 453 -16.76 28.21 -24.42
CA PRO A 453 -17.47 27.24 -23.59
C PRO A 453 -17.14 27.38 -22.10
N LEU A 454 -16.23 28.28 -21.71
CA LEU A 454 -15.84 28.58 -20.33
C LEU A 454 -15.48 27.32 -19.54
N PHE A 455 -14.56 26.50 -20.05
CA PHE A 455 -14.07 25.33 -19.31
C PHE A 455 -13.41 25.74 -17.98
N LEU A 456 -13.47 24.88 -16.96
CA LEU A 456 -12.88 25.15 -15.64
C LEU A 456 -11.36 25.29 -15.70
N THR A 457 -10.65 24.30 -16.26
CA THR A 457 -9.18 24.33 -16.43
C THR A 457 -8.75 23.53 -17.68
N PRO A 458 -8.96 24.05 -18.91
CA PRO A 458 -8.59 23.34 -20.12
C PRO A 458 -7.06 23.19 -20.28
N VAL A 459 -6.61 22.14 -20.97
CA VAL A 459 -5.20 21.99 -21.34
C VAL A 459 -4.83 23.07 -22.35
N THR A 460 -3.72 23.78 -22.14
CA THR A 460 -3.14 24.65 -23.17
C THR A 460 -2.33 23.80 -24.16
N PRO A 461 -2.47 23.95 -25.49
CA PRO A 461 -1.75 23.11 -26.47
C PRO A 461 -0.22 23.09 -26.30
N GLY A 462 0.39 24.17 -25.83
CA GLY A 462 1.84 24.22 -25.54
C GLY A 462 2.30 23.41 -24.32
N ALA A 463 1.38 22.84 -23.55
CA ALA A 463 1.66 21.93 -22.43
C ALA A 463 1.48 20.45 -22.80
N THR A 464 1.22 20.13 -24.08
CA THR A 464 0.97 18.76 -24.53
C THR A 464 2.26 17.97 -24.82
N PRO A 465 2.26 16.62 -24.71
CA PRO A 465 1.16 15.77 -24.22
C PRO A 465 0.92 15.94 -22.71
N SER A 466 -0.34 16.06 -22.30
CA SER A 466 -0.70 16.21 -20.88
C SER A 466 -2.02 15.54 -20.51
N THR A 467 -2.05 14.99 -19.29
CA THR A 467 -3.22 14.36 -18.67
C THR A 467 -3.91 15.24 -17.63
N THR A 468 -3.40 16.46 -17.42
CA THR A 468 -4.02 17.48 -16.57
C THR A 468 -5.28 18.06 -17.21
N GLY A 469 -6.05 18.81 -16.42
CA GLY A 469 -7.14 19.65 -16.92
C GLY A 469 -8.55 19.12 -16.67
N ASN A 470 -9.53 20.02 -16.73
CA ASN A 470 -10.94 19.78 -16.49
C ASN A 470 -11.79 20.52 -17.52
N LEU A 471 -12.54 19.75 -18.32
CA LEU A 471 -13.37 20.23 -19.44
C LEU A 471 -14.87 20.27 -19.12
N ARG A 472 -15.24 20.22 -17.83
CA ARG A 472 -16.56 20.68 -17.39
C ARG A 472 -16.63 22.20 -17.56
N VAL A 473 -17.84 22.68 -17.85
CA VAL A 473 -18.11 24.09 -18.16
C VAL A 473 -18.44 24.89 -16.89
N GLN A 474 -18.22 26.20 -16.97
CA GLN A 474 -18.53 27.14 -15.88
C GLN A 474 -20.00 27.59 -15.89
N PRO A 475 -20.51 28.06 -14.74
CA PRO A 475 -21.81 28.71 -14.55
C PRO A 475 -22.48 29.49 -15.69
N SER A 476 -21.73 30.27 -16.48
CA SER A 476 -22.26 31.16 -17.52
C SER A 476 -21.94 30.68 -18.93
N SER A 477 -21.66 29.38 -19.09
CA SER A 477 -21.27 28.81 -20.37
C SER A 477 -22.42 28.78 -21.38
N PRO A 478 -22.18 29.16 -22.65
CA PRO A 478 -23.12 28.98 -23.76
C PRO A 478 -23.25 27.51 -24.21
N ALA A 479 -22.65 26.56 -23.48
CA ALA A 479 -22.82 25.13 -23.70
C ALA A 479 -24.08 24.56 -23.02
N ILE A 480 -24.61 25.26 -22.03
CA ILE A 480 -25.59 24.72 -21.09
C ILE A 480 -27.02 24.86 -21.65
N ASP A 481 -27.84 23.80 -21.53
CA ASP A 481 -29.20 23.72 -22.09
C ASP A 481 -29.30 24.18 -23.57
N ALA A 482 -28.21 23.94 -24.33
CA ALA A 482 -28.00 24.45 -25.68
C ALA A 482 -27.95 23.35 -26.77
N GLY A 483 -28.07 22.08 -26.40
CA GLY A 483 -28.05 20.93 -27.31
C GLY A 483 -29.41 20.46 -27.80
N ASP A 484 -29.41 19.55 -28.78
CA ASP A 484 -30.64 18.92 -29.29
C ASP A 484 -30.97 17.62 -28.55
N ASN A 485 -32.24 17.48 -28.14
CA ASN A 485 -32.81 16.26 -27.55
C ASN A 485 -33.35 15.26 -28.60
N ASP A 486 -33.51 15.67 -29.86
CA ASP A 486 -34.07 14.86 -30.95
C ASP A 486 -33.01 14.14 -31.81
N VAL A 487 -31.77 14.01 -31.30
CA VAL A 487 -30.67 13.29 -31.99
C VAL A 487 -30.93 11.78 -32.01
N THR A 488 -31.02 11.21 -33.21
CA THR A 488 -31.39 9.80 -33.45
C THR A 488 -30.28 8.91 -34.04
N SER A 489 -29.13 9.47 -34.43
CA SER A 489 -28.02 8.70 -35.00
C SER A 489 -26.64 9.38 -34.76
N PRO A 490 -25.80 8.82 -33.85
CA PRO A 490 -26.20 7.89 -32.80
C PRO A 490 -27.24 8.55 -31.88
N ALA A 491 -28.12 7.76 -31.26
CA ALA A 491 -29.08 8.30 -30.30
C ALA A 491 -28.37 8.83 -29.03
N LEU A 492 -28.97 9.79 -28.34
CA LEU A 492 -28.47 10.22 -27.02
C LEU A 492 -28.36 9.03 -26.06
N LEU A 493 -27.21 8.92 -25.39
CA LEU A 493 -27.03 7.96 -24.29
C LEU A 493 -27.90 8.37 -23.10
N ALA A 494 -28.23 7.42 -22.22
CA ALA A 494 -28.89 7.74 -20.95
C ALA A 494 -27.95 8.47 -19.97
N LEU A 495 -26.64 8.30 -20.12
CA LEU A 495 -25.61 8.85 -19.24
C LEU A 495 -24.55 9.65 -20.00
N ASP A 496 -24.06 10.73 -19.36
CA ASP A 496 -22.93 11.56 -19.81
C ASP A 496 -21.58 10.90 -19.53
N ILE A 497 -20.46 11.55 -19.85
CA ILE A 497 -19.12 10.97 -19.64
C ILE A 497 -18.73 10.77 -18.17
N ASP A 498 -19.34 11.51 -17.22
CA ASP A 498 -19.20 11.28 -15.78
C ASP A 498 -20.09 10.13 -15.25
N SER A 499 -20.88 9.50 -16.12
CA SER A 499 -21.95 8.56 -15.77
C SER A 499 -23.11 9.18 -14.99
N ALA A 500 -23.27 10.51 -15.05
CA ALA A 500 -24.45 11.24 -14.60
C ALA A 500 -25.56 11.20 -15.67
N GLY A 501 -26.78 11.63 -15.34
CA GLY A 501 -27.91 11.60 -16.26
C GLY A 501 -27.71 12.55 -17.45
N ARG A 502 -27.86 12.07 -18.69
CA ARG A 502 -27.56 12.84 -19.92
C ARG A 502 -28.63 13.87 -20.33
N ARG A 503 -29.56 14.24 -19.43
CA ARG A 503 -30.56 15.29 -19.61
C ARG A 503 -30.82 15.91 -18.25
N GLN A 504 -30.21 17.06 -17.96
CA GLN A 504 -30.33 17.74 -16.67
C GLN A 504 -30.60 19.22 -16.85
N ASP A 505 -31.66 19.70 -16.21
CA ASP A 505 -32.13 21.08 -16.26
C ASP A 505 -31.15 22.02 -15.54
N ALA A 506 -30.82 23.16 -16.15
CA ALA A 506 -30.19 24.29 -15.47
C ALA A 506 -31.21 25.43 -15.30
N PRO A 507 -32.08 25.41 -14.27
CA PRO A 507 -33.27 26.27 -14.16
C PRO A 507 -33.01 27.79 -14.01
N LEU A 508 -31.74 28.22 -14.04
CA LEU A 508 -31.29 29.63 -14.05
C LEU A 508 -30.58 30.04 -15.34
N VAL A 509 -30.30 29.09 -16.24
CA VAL A 509 -29.86 29.33 -17.62
C VAL A 509 -31.09 29.37 -18.52
N ALA A 510 -30.94 29.90 -19.74
CA ALA A 510 -32.02 29.93 -20.72
C ALA A 510 -31.92 28.73 -21.67
N ASP A 511 -33.00 27.96 -21.77
CA ASP A 511 -33.20 26.97 -22.84
C ASP A 511 -32.87 27.58 -24.21
N THR A 512 -31.80 27.11 -24.84
CA THR A 512 -31.40 27.54 -26.20
C THR A 512 -31.21 26.38 -27.18
N GLY A 513 -31.31 25.15 -26.69
CA GLY A 513 -31.32 23.91 -27.48
C GLY A 513 -32.67 23.60 -28.14
N ASN A 514 -32.90 22.33 -28.46
CA ASN A 514 -34.12 21.86 -29.13
C ASN A 514 -34.67 20.56 -28.53
N GLY A 515 -35.99 20.38 -28.62
CA GLY A 515 -36.71 19.18 -28.20
C GLY A 515 -37.48 19.41 -26.90
N THR A 516 -37.57 18.38 -26.06
CA THR A 516 -38.35 18.40 -24.80
C THR A 516 -37.43 18.51 -23.59
N VAL A 517 -37.62 19.55 -22.76
CA VAL A 517 -36.91 19.77 -21.49
C VAL A 517 -37.02 18.59 -20.52
N PRO A 518 -36.03 18.33 -19.65
CA PRO A 518 -34.71 18.98 -19.58
C PRO A 518 -33.88 18.71 -20.84
N LEU A 519 -33.12 19.71 -21.31
CA LEU A 519 -32.31 19.61 -22.53
C LEU A 519 -31.02 18.81 -22.26
N VAL A 520 -30.13 18.77 -23.27
CA VAL A 520 -28.76 18.29 -23.11
C VAL A 520 -27.79 19.44 -23.30
N ASP A 521 -26.66 19.35 -22.62
CA ASP A 521 -25.53 20.25 -22.82
C ASP A 521 -24.76 19.95 -24.11
N LEU A 522 -24.01 20.95 -24.57
CA LEU A 522 -23.02 20.80 -25.62
C LEU A 522 -21.75 20.16 -25.05
N GLY A 523 -21.26 19.11 -25.71
CA GLY A 523 -20.06 18.39 -25.34
C GLY A 523 -20.31 17.09 -24.55
N ALA A 524 -19.25 16.55 -23.96
CA ALA A 524 -19.25 15.23 -23.34
C ALA A 524 -19.83 15.17 -21.91
N TYR A 525 -19.78 16.30 -21.20
CA TYR A 525 -20.30 16.45 -19.84
C TYR A 525 -21.68 17.11 -19.86
N GLU A 526 -22.49 16.86 -18.83
CA GLU A 526 -23.62 17.72 -18.45
C GLU A 526 -23.22 18.61 -17.27
N ALA A 527 -23.70 19.84 -17.22
CA ALA A 527 -23.55 20.76 -16.10
C ALA A 527 -24.54 20.40 -14.97
N ASN A 528 -24.29 19.27 -14.30
CA ASN A 528 -25.09 18.72 -13.20
C ASN A 528 -25.67 19.81 -12.27
N GLY A 529 -26.99 20.01 -12.34
CA GLY A 529 -27.79 20.83 -11.42
C GLY A 529 -27.14 22.15 -11.02
N ILE A 530 -26.87 23.03 -11.98
CA ILE A 530 -26.13 24.28 -11.76
C ILE A 530 -26.95 25.39 -11.05
N ALA A 531 -27.26 25.11 -9.80
CA ALA A 531 -27.68 26.07 -8.80
C ALA A 531 -26.85 25.83 -7.51
N ALA A 532 -27.21 26.51 -6.43
CA ALA A 532 -26.79 26.04 -5.10
C ALA A 532 -27.53 24.74 -4.76
N ASP A 533 -26.99 23.96 -3.83
CA ASP A 533 -27.68 22.81 -3.25
C ASP A 533 -27.35 22.81 -1.75
N LEU A 534 -28.19 23.49 -0.97
CA LEU A 534 -27.98 23.75 0.44
C LEU A 534 -28.54 22.59 1.25
N ILE A 535 -27.70 21.60 1.45
CA ILE A 535 -28.00 20.46 2.31
C ILE A 535 -27.67 20.86 3.76
N VAL A 536 -28.64 20.71 4.67
CA VAL A 536 -28.38 20.76 6.12
C VAL A 536 -28.54 19.37 6.74
N THR A 537 -27.43 18.83 7.22
CA THR A 537 -27.44 17.61 8.02
C THR A 537 -27.44 17.96 9.51
N LYS A 538 -28.32 17.33 10.29
CA LYS A 538 -28.45 17.59 11.72
C LYS A 538 -28.13 16.35 12.52
N SER A 539 -27.11 16.46 13.37
CA SER A 539 -26.69 15.42 14.30
C SER A 539 -26.72 15.95 15.73
N ASN A 540 -26.53 15.02 16.68
CA ASN A 540 -26.20 15.35 18.06
C ASN A 540 -25.09 14.40 18.54
N ASP A 541 -24.27 14.85 19.47
CA ASP A 541 -23.09 14.12 19.99
C ASP A 541 -23.42 13.12 21.12
N ALA A 542 -24.69 13.04 21.57
CA ALA A 542 -25.12 12.13 22.63
C ALA A 542 -25.81 10.85 22.10
N GLY A 543 -26.50 10.92 20.96
CA GLY A 543 -27.51 9.96 20.50
C GLY A 543 -28.78 9.99 21.37
N ALA A 544 -28.60 9.82 22.68
CA ALA A 544 -29.60 9.93 23.73
C ALA A 544 -28.90 10.49 24.99
N ALA A 545 -29.31 11.66 25.50
CA ALA A 545 -28.53 12.46 26.46
C ALA A 545 -28.95 12.29 27.94
N ARG A 546 -27.99 12.11 28.84
CA ARG A 546 -28.25 12.01 30.28
C ARG A 546 -28.72 13.36 30.84
N PRO A 547 -29.82 13.41 31.64
CA PRO A 547 -30.24 14.64 32.30
C PRO A 547 -29.10 15.30 33.11
N GLY A 548 -28.90 16.60 32.92
CA GLY A 548 -27.83 17.38 33.54
C GLY A 548 -26.46 17.31 32.83
N VAL A 549 -26.30 16.46 31.80
CA VAL A 549 -25.06 16.41 31.00
C VAL A 549 -25.22 17.29 29.75
N PRO A 550 -24.28 18.20 29.46
CA PRO A 550 -24.30 18.97 28.23
C PRO A 550 -23.97 18.09 27.01
N PHE A 551 -24.68 18.35 25.93
CA PHE A 551 -24.50 17.76 24.61
C PHE A 551 -24.67 18.88 23.57
N SER A 552 -24.39 18.64 22.30
CA SER A 552 -24.50 19.64 21.24
C SER A 552 -25.37 19.12 20.09
N TRP A 553 -26.30 19.95 19.63
CA TRP A 553 -26.83 19.81 18.28
C TRP A 553 -25.81 20.40 17.31
N ARG A 554 -25.46 19.68 16.25
CA ARG A 554 -24.64 20.20 15.15
C ARG A 554 -25.47 20.21 13.88
N LEU A 555 -25.68 21.40 13.34
CA LEU A 555 -26.33 21.64 12.05
C LEU A 555 -25.21 21.93 11.04
N ALA A 556 -24.77 20.89 10.33
CA ALA A 556 -23.74 20.98 9.32
C ALA A 556 -24.38 21.36 7.98
N VAL A 557 -24.26 22.65 7.63
CA VAL A 557 -24.74 23.24 6.38
C VAL A 557 -23.65 23.10 5.31
N ARG A 558 -24.03 22.63 4.12
CA ARG A 558 -23.14 22.49 2.97
C ARG A 558 -23.82 22.99 1.73
N ASN A 559 -23.09 23.74 0.91
CA ASN A 559 -23.46 23.95 -0.49
C ASN A 559 -22.80 22.84 -1.32
N ALA A 560 -23.54 21.76 -1.54
CA ALA A 560 -23.12 20.64 -2.41
C ALA A 560 -23.17 21.02 -3.90
N GLY A 561 -23.85 22.13 -4.22
CA GLY A 561 -24.01 22.64 -5.57
C GLY A 561 -22.74 23.23 -6.16
N SER A 562 -22.75 23.38 -7.48
CA SER A 562 -21.65 23.88 -8.29
C SER A 562 -21.58 25.41 -8.36
N PHE A 563 -22.60 26.11 -7.84
CA PHE A 563 -22.69 27.58 -7.78
C PHE A 563 -22.42 28.14 -6.37
N ALA A 564 -22.37 29.47 -6.26
CA ALA A 564 -22.31 30.15 -4.98
C ALA A 564 -23.71 30.63 -4.53
N ALA A 565 -24.16 30.21 -3.34
CA ALA A 565 -25.40 30.68 -2.72
C ALA A 565 -25.21 32.08 -2.13
N GLY A 566 -25.88 33.09 -2.69
CA GLY A 566 -25.76 34.49 -2.30
C GLY A 566 -26.97 35.00 -1.51
N PHE A 567 -26.81 35.22 -0.20
CA PHE A 567 -27.84 35.74 0.68
C PHE A 567 -27.69 37.27 0.85
N PRO A 568 -28.68 38.08 0.42
CA PRO A 568 -28.70 39.52 0.64
C PRO A 568 -28.70 39.93 2.12
N ALA A 569 -28.34 41.19 2.39
CA ALA A 569 -28.30 41.74 3.73
C ALA A 569 -29.65 41.62 4.46
N GLY A 570 -29.62 41.09 5.68
CA GLY A 570 -30.79 40.87 6.53
C GLY A 570 -31.56 39.56 6.30
N ARG A 571 -31.15 38.70 5.35
CA ARG A 571 -31.80 37.40 5.11
C ARG A 571 -31.36 36.32 6.10
N VAL A 572 -32.24 35.32 6.29
CA VAL A 572 -32.00 34.11 7.09
C VAL A 572 -31.34 33.05 6.21
N LEU A 573 -30.30 32.40 6.72
CA LEU A 573 -29.62 31.28 6.05
C LEU A 573 -30.03 29.93 6.63
N LEU A 574 -30.28 29.88 7.94
CA LEU A 574 -30.60 28.65 8.66
C LEU A 574 -31.55 29.03 9.80
N ARG A 575 -32.60 28.24 9.98
CA ARG A 575 -33.53 28.36 11.10
C ARG A 575 -33.78 26.99 11.71
N ASP A 576 -33.82 26.92 13.03
CA ASP A 576 -34.15 25.71 13.79
C ASP A 576 -35.01 26.04 15.02
N GLU A 577 -36.22 25.48 15.08
CA GLU A 577 -37.12 25.60 16.23
C GLU A 577 -36.88 24.47 17.24
N ALA A 578 -35.97 24.73 18.18
CA ALA A 578 -35.53 23.73 19.14
C ALA A 578 -36.54 23.53 20.30
N PRO A 579 -36.46 22.41 21.04
CA PRO A 579 -37.23 22.18 22.26
C PRO A 579 -37.25 23.36 23.24
N ASP A 580 -38.45 23.79 23.63
CA ASP A 580 -38.72 24.91 24.53
C ASP A 580 -38.98 24.49 25.98
N LEU A 581 -39.33 23.21 26.20
CA LEU A 581 -39.57 22.62 27.52
C LEU A 581 -38.48 21.61 27.88
N GLY A 582 -38.04 21.62 29.15
CA GLY A 582 -37.11 20.62 29.71
C GLY A 582 -35.67 20.68 29.19
N VAL A 583 -35.31 21.71 28.41
CA VAL A 583 -33.96 21.92 27.86
C VAL A 583 -33.46 23.33 28.22
N THR A 584 -32.15 23.44 28.45
CA THR A 584 -31.43 24.71 28.57
C THR A 584 -30.33 24.76 27.52
N TYR A 585 -30.00 25.94 27.01
CA TYR A 585 -29.06 26.10 25.89
C TYR A 585 -27.86 26.98 26.24
N GLY A 586 -26.71 26.65 25.65
CA GLY A 586 -25.48 27.44 25.71
C GLY A 586 -25.39 28.49 24.60
N ALA A 587 -24.24 29.15 24.54
CA ALA A 587 -23.94 30.08 23.45
C ALA A 587 -23.77 29.33 22.11
N VAL A 588 -24.38 29.85 21.05
CA VAL A 588 -24.26 29.32 19.68
C VAL A 588 -22.87 29.63 19.14
N THR A 589 -22.17 28.63 18.59
CA THR A 589 -20.92 28.82 17.84
C THR A 589 -21.12 28.47 16.36
N VAL A 590 -20.25 29.00 15.50
CA VAL A 590 -20.21 28.65 14.08
C VAL A 590 -18.78 28.26 13.69
N GLU A 591 -18.62 26.98 13.39
CA GLU A 591 -17.35 26.27 13.22
C GLU A 591 -17.15 25.85 11.75
N ASN A 592 -15.96 25.31 11.44
CA ASN A 592 -15.67 24.62 10.18
C ASN A 592 -16.01 25.41 8.90
N LYS A 593 -15.93 26.74 8.96
CA LYS A 593 -16.23 27.67 7.85
C LYS A 593 -15.24 27.49 6.71
N VAL A 594 -15.69 26.87 5.61
CA VAL A 594 -14.97 26.72 4.34
C VAL A 594 -15.82 27.34 3.24
N GLY A 595 -15.24 28.14 2.35
CA GLY A 595 -15.99 28.78 1.25
C GLY A 595 -17.02 29.84 1.66
N VAL A 596 -17.13 30.17 2.95
CA VAL A 596 -18.06 31.19 3.47
C VAL A 596 -17.40 32.57 3.42
N SER A 597 -18.09 33.54 2.79
CA SER A 597 -17.67 34.93 2.71
C SER A 597 -18.81 35.88 3.14
N GLY A 598 -18.46 37.10 3.59
CA GLY A 598 -19.40 38.01 4.24
C GLY A 598 -19.56 37.74 5.75
N ASN A 599 -20.53 38.42 6.39
CA ASN A 599 -20.75 38.30 7.84
C ASN A 599 -21.94 37.38 8.14
N LEU A 600 -21.65 36.17 8.62
CA LEU A 600 -22.63 35.19 9.10
C LEU A 600 -22.75 35.25 10.62
N THR A 601 -23.92 35.65 11.12
CA THR A 601 -24.22 35.77 12.56
C THR A 601 -25.37 34.84 12.94
N CYS A 602 -25.14 33.91 13.87
CA CYS A 602 -26.14 32.99 14.40
C CYS A 602 -26.44 33.28 15.87
N GLY A 603 -27.69 33.10 16.29
CA GLY A 603 -28.10 33.24 17.68
C GLY A 603 -29.40 32.50 17.98
N LEU A 604 -29.60 32.18 19.26
CA LEU A 604 -30.83 31.59 19.80
C LEU A 604 -31.65 32.67 20.51
N ASP A 605 -32.96 32.71 20.28
CA ASP A 605 -33.86 33.64 20.97
C ASP A 605 -34.45 33.07 22.26
N GLY A 606 -35.27 33.87 22.96
CA GLY A 606 -35.97 33.47 24.19
C GLY A 606 -37.11 32.46 24.00
N ALA A 607 -37.38 32.03 22.77
CA ALA A 607 -38.36 31.01 22.40
C ALA A 607 -37.68 29.77 21.78
N ALA A 608 -36.38 29.59 22.03
CA ALA A 608 -35.54 28.51 21.51
C ALA A 608 -35.51 28.40 19.97
N VAL A 609 -35.71 29.52 19.25
CA VAL A 609 -35.54 29.61 17.81
C VAL A 609 -34.10 30.02 17.49
N LEU A 610 -33.32 29.09 16.95
CA LEU A 610 -31.99 29.35 16.41
C LEU A 610 -32.17 29.96 15.03
N THR A 611 -31.56 31.13 14.80
CA THR A 611 -31.58 31.81 13.50
C THR A 611 -30.17 32.26 13.14
N CYS A 612 -29.72 31.88 11.94
CA CYS A 612 -28.52 32.42 11.31
C CYS A 612 -28.92 33.44 10.24
N THR A 613 -28.30 34.61 10.28
CA THR A 613 -28.57 35.73 9.36
C THR A 613 -27.31 36.25 8.69
N ALA A 614 -27.51 36.99 7.61
CA ALA A 614 -26.48 37.74 6.91
C ALA A 614 -26.58 39.27 7.16
N PRO A 615 -26.15 39.83 8.30
CA PRO A 615 -26.24 41.28 8.59
C PRO A 615 -25.74 42.21 7.47
N THR A 616 -24.71 41.81 6.71
CA THR A 616 -24.12 42.60 5.61
C THR A 616 -24.12 41.85 4.27
N GLY A 617 -24.91 40.78 4.16
CA GLY A 617 -24.79 39.79 3.08
C GLY A 617 -23.75 38.69 3.39
N VAL A 618 -24.03 37.49 2.87
CA VAL A 618 -23.18 36.29 2.97
C VAL A 618 -23.20 35.57 1.61
N THR A 619 -22.07 35.02 1.19
CA THR A 619 -21.98 34.15 0.01
C THR A 619 -21.25 32.88 0.36
N LEU A 620 -21.90 31.74 0.15
CA LEU A 620 -21.36 30.39 0.31
C LEU A 620 -20.90 29.92 -1.08
N SER A 621 -19.60 29.73 -1.33
CA SER A 621 -19.11 29.21 -2.61
C SER A 621 -19.63 27.80 -2.92
N ALA A 622 -19.39 27.31 -4.14
CA ALA A 622 -19.48 25.88 -4.41
C ALA A 622 -18.61 25.10 -3.42
N ASN A 623 -19.08 23.93 -2.95
CA ASN A 623 -18.46 23.12 -1.90
C ASN A 623 -18.24 23.86 -0.55
N ALA A 624 -18.87 25.01 -0.32
CA ALA A 624 -18.79 25.70 0.97
C ALA A 624 -19.47 24.89 2.08
N ALA A 625 -18.98 25.03 3.30
CA ALA A 625 -19.54 24.40 4.48
C ALA A 625 -19.38 25.28 5.72
N PHE A 626 -20.30 25.13 6.66
CA PHE A 626 -20.13 25.59 8.04
C PHE A 626 -21.00 24.74 8.97
N ASP A 627 -20.50 24.54 10.19
CA ASP A 627 -21.27 23.87 11.24
C ASP A 627 -21.80 24.91 12.21
N VAL A 628 -23.11 24.89 12.49
CA VAL A 628 -23.69 25.65 13.61
C VAL A 628 -23.85 24.70 14.79
N VAL A 629 -23.24 25.04 15.91
CA VAL A 629 -23.27 24.23 17.12
C VAL A 629 -24.13 24.93 18.15
N LEU A 630 -25.14 24.21 18.63
CA LEU A 630 -26.08 24.65 19.66
C LEU A 630 -25.93 23.71 20.87
N PRO A 631 -25.09 24.07 21.87
CA PRO A 631 -24.98 23.32 23.12
C PRO A 631 -26.32 23.32 23.86
N ALA A 632 -26.70 22.18 24.39
CA ALA A 632 -27.97 21.91 25.06
C ALA A 632 -27.74 21.07 26.32
N THR A 633 -28.60 21.21 27.32
CA THR A 633 -28.63 20.37 28.52
C THR A 633 -30.07 20.11 28.91
N ILE A 634 -30.49 18.84 28.81
CA ILE A 634 -31.82 18.39 29.19
C ILE A 634 -31.89 18.23 30.71
N SER A 635 -32.99 18.63 31.35
CA SER A 635 -33.17 18.58 32.81
C SER A 635 -33.97 17.38 33.31
N VAL A 636 -34.79 16.73 32.48
CA VAL A 636 -35.63 15.56 32.86
C VAL A 636 -35.68 14.50 31.76
N SER A 637 -35.87 13.24 32.12
CA SER A 637 -36.01 12.13 31.17
C SER A 637 -37.27 12.27 30.31
N GLY A 638 -37.15 12.00 29.00
CA GLY A 638 -38.21 12.18 28.01
C GLY A 638 -37.65 12.20 26.57
N ALA A 639 -38.52 12.32 25.56
CA ALA A 639 -38.11 12.44 24.17
C ALA A 639 -38.14 13.91 23.70
N TYR A 640 -37.01 14.37 23.14
CA TYR A 640 -36.81 15.75 22.69
C TYR A 640 -36.49 15.76 21.19
N PRO A 641 -37.52 15.79 20.31
CA PRO A 641 -37.32 16.00 18.88
C PRO A 641 -36.82 17.42 18.63
N ASN A 642 -35.86 17.57 17.73
CA ASN A 642 -35.35 18.86 17.29
C ASN A 642 -35.31 18.90 15.74
N PRO A 643 -36.24 19.61 15.06
CA PRO A 643 -37.15 20.61 15.60
C PRO A 643 -38.23 20.01 16.51
N ARG A 644 -38.75 20.84 17.42
CA ARG A 644 -39.87 20.49 18.30
C ARG A 644 -41.10 20.07 17.48
N ILE A 645 -42.05 19.37 18.09
CA ILE A 645 -43.25 18.86 17.39
C ILE A 645 -44.03 20.03 16.78
N GLY A 646 -44.07 20.09 15.44
CA GLY A 646 -44.71 21.17 14.66
C GLY A 646 -43.82 22.38 14.36
N GLY A 647 -42.57 22.40 14.82
CA GLY A 647 -41.56 23.41 14.48
C GLY A 647 -40.82 23.09 13.18
N VAL A 648 -40.07 24.07 12.67
CA VAL A 648 -39.31 23.99 11.42
C VAL A 648 -37.80 23.94 11.71
N CYS A 649 -37.07 23.11 10.95
CA CYS A 649 -35.62 23.18 10.83
C CYS A 649 -35.28 23.13 9.34
N ALA A 650 -34.71 24.20 8.80
CA ALA A 650 -34.30 24.26 7.40
C ALA A 650 -33.18 25.28 7.16
N VAL A 651 -32.33 24.98 6.18
CA VAL A 651 -31.47 25.96 5.51
C VAL A 651 -32.25 26.58 4.35
N ASP A 652 -32.01 27.87 4.11
CA ASP A 652 -32.87 28.77 3.33
C ASP A 652 -34.40 28.61 3.57
N PRO A 653 -34.88 28.82 4.81
CA PRO A 653 -36.28 28.63 5.16
C PRO A 653 -37.26 29.63 4.50
N ASP A 654 -36.75 30.62 3.77
CA ASP A 654 -37.51 31.66 3.08
C ASP A 654 -37.43 31.53 1.53
N HIS A 655 -36.73 30.52 1.00
CA HIS A 655 -36.42 30.31 -0.43
C HIS A 655 -35.86 31.59 -1.12
N VAL A 656 -34.75 32.10 -0.56
CA VAL A 656 -34.04 33.31 -0.99
C VAL A 656 -33.09 33.05 -2.16
N VAL A 657 -32.50 31.86 -2.19
CA VAL A 657 -31.58 31.31 -3.19
C VAL A 657 -32.34 30.21 -3.94
N PRO A 658 -32.41 30.23 -5.28
CA PRO A 658 -32.94 29.10 -6.04
C PRO A 658 -31.94 27.93 -6.01
N GLU A 659 -32.43 26.72 -5.75
CA GLU A 659 -31.60 25.55 -5.54
C GLU A 659 -31.90 24.39 -6.49
N ALA A 660 -30.92 23.50 -6.67
CA ALA A 660 -31.07 22.26 -7.44
C ALA A 660 -31.90 21.20 -6.69
N GLY A 661 -32.16 21.41 -5.40
CA GLY A 661 -32.53 20.35 -4.46
C GLY A 661 -33.53 20.72 -3.37
N GLU A 662 -34.38 21.73 -3.57
CA GLU A 662 -35.40 22.37 -2.66
C GLU A 662 -36.18 21.48 -1.65
N THR A 663 -36.08 20.15 -1.74
CA THR A 663 -36.65 19.16 -0.82
C THR A 663 -35.64 18.59 0.21
N ASN A 664 -34.33 18.85 0.04
CA ASN A 664 -33.25 18.37 0.91
C ASN A 664 -32.84 19.40 1.99
N ASN A 665 -33.31 20.65 1.86
CA ASN A 665 -33.14 21.78 2.78
C ASN A 665 -33.62 21.51 4.22
N GLY A 666 -34.44 20.48 4.45
CA GLY A 666 -35.08 20.19 5.73
C GLY A 666 -34.23 19.32 6.66
N CYS A 667 -34.02 19.78 7.90
CA CYS A 667 -33.35 19.01 8.94
C CYS A 667 -34.31 18.41 9.96
N SER A 668 -33.99 17.22 10.49
CA SER A 668 -34.57 16.72 11.74
C SER A 668 -33.63 15.78 12.46
N ASN A 669 -33.70 15.78 13.79
CA ASN A 669 -33.00 14.84 14.65
C ASN A 669 -33.79 14.72 15.98
N SER A 670 -33.43 13.82 16.88
CA SER A 670 -34.09 13.69 18.18
C SER A 670 -33.15 13.13 19.24
N VAL A 671 -33.34 13.54 20.48
CA VAL A 671 -32.59 13.05 21.64
C VAL A 671 -33.58 12.54 22.67
N THR A 672 -33.50 11.25 22.99
CA THR A 672 -34.20 10.70 24.16
C THR A 672 -33.30 10.84 25.37
N ALA A 673 -33.72 11.56 26.39
CA ALA A 673 -33.07 11.54 27.68
C ALA A 673 -33.59 10.38 28.51
N LYS A 674 -32.71 9.43 28.81
CA LYS A 674 -32.98 8.31 29.72
C LYS A 674 -32.28 8.53 31.05
N LEU A 675 -32.63 7.75 32.06
CA LEU A 675 -31.91 7.73 33.34
C LEU A 675 -30.71 6.79 33.24
N THR A 676 -29.68 7.06 34.04
CA THR A 676 -28.54 6.13 34.20
C THR A 676 -28.92 5.06 35.24
N PRO A 677 -29.09 3.79 34.85
CA PRO A 677 -29.17 2.72 35.84
C PRO A 677 -27.78 2.43 36.41
N THR A 678 -27.75 1.89 37.63
CA THR A 678 -26.56 1.28 38.21
C THR A 678 -26.60 -0.21 37.93
N LEU A 679 -25.69 -0.69 37.07
CA LEU A 679 -25.46 -2.11 36.82
C LEU A 679 -24.22 -2.56 37.62
N VAL A 680 -24.41 -3.59 38.43
CA VAL A 680 -23.33 -4.35 39.09
C VAL A 680 -23.14 -5.65 38.32
N THR A 681 -21.93 -5.88 37.81
CA THR A 681 -21.47 -7.23 37.41
C THR A 681 -20.90 -7.90 38.66
N GLU A 682 -21.21 -9.18 38.88
CA GLU A 682 -20.58 -10.02 39.90
C GLU A 682 -20.18 -11.36 39.26
N VAL A 683 -19.09 -11.98 39.71
CA VAL A 683 -18.76 -13.38 39.39
C VAL A 683 -19.07 -14.22 40.61
N HIS A 684 -19.73 -15.36 40.43
CA HIS A 684 -20.15 -16.26 41.50
C HIS A 684 -19.59 -17.68 41.28
N ASP A 685 -19.36 -18.40 42.38
CA ASP A 685 -18.97 -19.81 42.35
C ASP A 685 -20.16 -20.74 42.01
N ALA A 686 -19.91 -22.05 41.96
CA ALA A 686 -20.96 -23.06 41.78
C ALA A 686 -22.04 -23.08 42.89
N ASN A 687 -21.83 -22.40 44.02
CA ASN A 687 -22.77 -22.25 45.14
C ASN A 687 -23.44 -20.87 45.17
N HIS A 688 -23.35 -20.10 44.08
CA HIS A 688 -23.88 -18.74 43.94
C HIS A 688 -23.33 -17.73 44.98
N GLN A 689 -22.10 -17.93 45.48
CA GLN A 689 -21.39 -16.99 46.36
C GLN A 689 -20.43 -16.07 45.56
N PRO A 690 -20.34 -14.76 45.87
CA PRO A 690 -19.46 -13.85 45.14
C PRO A 690 -17.97 -14.22 45.24
N VAL A 691 -17.28 -14.18 44.11
CA VAL A 691 -15.84 -14.42 43.97
C VAL A 691 -15.08 -13.10 44.07
N ALA A 692 -14.16 -13.01 45.04
CA ALA A 692 -13.48 -11.75 45.41
C ALA A 692 -11.94 -11.77 45.24
N GLY A 693 -11.39 -12.79 44.59
CA GLY A 693 -9.96 -12.98 44.38
C GLY A 693 -9.67 -13.80 43.11
N PRO A 694 -8.40 -14.10 42.82
CA PRO A 694 -8.06 -14.93 41.67
C PRO A 694 -8.61 -16.35 41.84
N VAL A 695 -9.00 -16.98 40.73
CA VAL A 695 -9.61 -18.32 40.73
C VAL A 695 -8.64 -19.33 40.14
N PRO A 696 -8.38 -20.48 40.80
CA PRO A 696 -7.57 -21.55 40.24
C PRO A 696 -8.09 -22.03 38.87
N PRO A 697 -7.21 -22.32 37.90
CA PRO A 697 -7.60 -22.96 36.64
C PRO A 697 -8.35 -24.28 36.91
N GLY A 698 -9.58 -24.38 36.40
CA GLY A 698 -10.45 -25.57 36.52
C GLY A 698 -11.76 -25.37 37.29
N ASP A 699 -11.86 -24.42 38.22
CA ASP A 699 -13.06 -24.25 39.07
C ASP A 699 -14.31 -23.74 38.31
N LEU A 700 -15.51 -24.08 38.80
CA LEU A 700 -16.78 -23.69 38.18
C LEU A 700 -17.29 -22.32 38.65
N VAL A 701 -17.53 -21.41 37.70
CA VAL A 701 -18.03 -20.04 37.94
C VAL A 701 -19.19 -19.66 37.02
N HIS A 702 -20.02 -18.68 37.43
CA HIS A 702 -21.03 -18.04 36.58
C HIS A 702 -21.03 -16.52 36.76
N GLY A 703 -21.52 -15.80 35.74
CA GLY A 703 -21.68 -14.35 35.78
C GLY A 703 -23.07 -13.95 36.26
N LYS A 704 -23.14 -12.89 37.07
CA LYS A 704 -24.38 -12.26 37.54
C LYS A 704 -24.40 -10.79 37.14
N GLY A 705 -25.58 -10.31 36.79
CA GLY A 705 -25.84 -8.89 36.51
C GLY A 705 -27.05 -8.40 37.30
N THR A 706 -26.85 -7.36 38.11
CA THR A 706 -27.91 -6.72 38.93
C THR A 706 -28.05 -5.26 38.53
N VAL A 707 -29.24 -4.87 38.06
CA VAL A 707 -29.57 -3.53 37.53
C VAL A 707 -30.55 -2.83 38.44
N SER A 708 -30.24 -1.59 38.84
CA SER A 708 -31.07 -0.74 39.68
C SER A 708 -31.16 0.68 39.14
N GLY A 709 -32.15 1.47 39.55
CA GLY A 709 -32.34 2.82 39.03
C GLY A 709 -33.29 3.68 39.86
N SER A 710 -33.20 5.01 39.65
CA SER A 710 -33.85 6.02 40.50
C SER A 710 -35.34 6.24 40.27
N ALA A 711 -35.91 5.69 39.18
CA ALA A 711 -37.34 5.80 38.83
C ALA A 711 -38.12 4.48 38.95
N GLY A 712 -37.52 3.46 39.57
CA GLY A 712 -38.10 2.11 39.72
C GLY A 712 -37.17 1.01 39.21
N VAL A 713 -37.57 -0.24 39.38
CA VAL A 713 -36.79 -1.43 38.99
C VAL A 713 -36.63 -1.45 37.45
N PRO A 714 -35.40 -1.43 36.91
CA PRO A 714 -35.16 -1.52 35.47
C PRO A 714 -35.65 -2.83 34.87
N THR A 715 -36.14 -2.77 33.63
CA THR A 715 -36.79 -3.87 32.91
C THR A 715 -36.02 -4.25 31.64
N GLY A 716 -36.47 -5.28 30.91
CA GLY A 716 -35.82 -5.73 29.68
C GLY A 716 -34.86 -6.90 29.89
N THR A 717 -33.72 -6.90 29.20
CA THR A 717 -32.79 -8.03 29.17
C THR A 717 -31.36 -7.61 29.51
N LEU A 718 -30.58 -8.61 29.94
CA LEU A 718 -29.17 -8.47 30.26
C LEU A 718 -28.40 -9.56 29.51
N THR A 719 -27.37 -9.16 28.77
CA THR A 719 -26.48 -10.06 28.03
C THR A 719 -25.23 -10.30 28.86
N LEU A 720 -24.98 -11.56 29.21
CA LEU A 720 -23.80 -11.99 29.96
C LEU A 720 -22.77 -12.52 28.97
N ASN A 721 -21.66 -11.81 28.86
CA ASN A 721 -20.55 -12.11 27.97
C ASN A 721 -19.35 -12.65 28.75
N ILE A 722 -18.62 -13.57 28.12
CA ILE A 722 -17.33 -14.08 28.58
C ILE A 722 -16.33 -13.87 27.45
N HIS A 723 -15.30 -13.06 27.69
CA HIS A 723 -14.26 -12.72 26.73
C HIS A 723 -12.92 -13.35 27.15
N ASP A 724 -12.10 -13.67 26.16
CA ASP A 724 -10.74 -14.23 26.30
C ASP A 724 -9.63 -13.18 26.08
N ARG A 725 -10.00 -11.89 26.03
CA ARG A 725 -9.09 -10.77 25.71
C ARG A 725 -9.36 -9.52 26.55
N PRO A 726 -8.31 -8.72 26.85
CA PRO A 726 -8.42 -7.48 27.61
C PRO A 726 -9.50 -6.51 27.12
N GLY A 727 -10.21 -5.91 28.07
CA GLY A 727 -11.15 -4.81 27.83
C GLY A 727 -12.49 -5.20 27.19
N CYS A 728 -12.79 -6.50 27.05
CA CYS A 728 -14.07 -7.00 26.52
C CYS A 728 -14.41 -6.51 25.08
N GLY A 729 -13.43 -6.00 24.33
CA GLY A 729 -13.63 -5.39 23.00
C GLY A 729 -13.70 -6.37 21.82
N ALA A 730 -13.45 -7.66 22.04
CA ALA A 730 -13.55 -8.71 21.03
C ALA A 730 -14.89 -9.46 21.13
N VAL A 731 -15.27 -10.17 20.05
CA VAL A 731 -16.44 -11.06 20.04
C VAL A 731 -16.38 -12.01 21.25
N PRO A 732 -17.43 -12.12 22.08
CA PRO A 732 -17.38 -12.97 23.26
C PRO A 732 -17.22 -14.46 22.89
N ARG A 733 -16.38 -15.19 23.63
CA ARG A 733 -16.22 -16.65 23.53
C ARG A 733 -17.51 -17.37 23.94
N VAL A 734 -18.26 -16.78 24.88
CA VAL A 734 -19.60 -17.22 25.30
C VAL A 734 -20.50 -16.00 25.47
N THR A 735 -21.75 -16.09 25.00
CA THR A 735 -22.79 -15.06 25.12
C THR A 735 -24.10 -15.69 25.58
N ALA A 736 -24.76 -15.11 26.59
CA ALA A 736 -26.09 -15.51 27.02
C ALA A 736 -26.96 -14.29 27.33
N THR A 737 -28.04 -14.06 26.56
CA THR A 737 -29.02 -13.01 26.86
C THR A 737 -30.18 -13.57 27.68
N VAL A 738 -30.42 -12.97 28.84
CA VAL A 738 -31.37 -13.42 29.87
C VAL A 738 -32.33 -12.27 30.23
N PRO A 739 -33.65 -12.50 30.37
CA PRO A 739 -34.57 -11.47 30.84
C PRO A 739 -34.36 -11.14 32.33
N LEU A 740 -34.44 -9.86 32.69
CA LEU A 740 -34.32 -9.44 34.08
C LEU A 740 -35.51 -9.91 34.92
N THR A 741 -35.22 -10.61 36.01
CA THR A 741 -36.21 -10.96 37.04
C THR A 741 -35.93 -10.12 38.28
N ALA A 742 -36.89 -9.27 38.67
CA ALA A 742 -36.76 -8.30 39.77
C ALA A 742 -35.48 -7.42 39.71
N GLY A 743 -34.99 -7.11 38.50
CA GLY A 743 -33.77 -6.35 38.28
C GLY A 743 -32.47 -7.17 38.28
N SER A 744 -32.52 -8.50 38.22
CA SER A 744 -31.30 -9.35 38.18
C SER A 744 -31.39 -10.50 37.18
N ALA A 745 -30.22 -11.00 36.74
CA ALA A 745 -30.06 -12.19 35.91
C ALA A 745 -28.70 -12.88 36.15
N GLU A 746 -28.63 -14.19 35.92
CA GLU A 746 -27.44 -15.05 36.12
C GLU A 746 -27.21 -15.94 34.88
N SER A 747 -25.95 -16.31 34.60
CA SER A 747 -25.58 -17.20 33.49
C SER A 747 -25.59 -18.67 33.91
N PRO A 748 -25.59 -19.61 32.95
CA PRO A 748 -25.09 -20.96 33.20
C PRO A 748 -23.65 -20.93 33.75
N ALA A 749 -23.27 -21.92 34.55
CA ALA A 749 -21.92 -22.08 35.06
C ALA A 749 -20.97 -22.75 34.04
N ILE A 750 -19.70 -22.34 34.06
CA ILE A 750 -18.63 -22.84 33.19
C ILE A 750 -17.35 -23.11 34.00
N PRO A 751 -16.45 -24.02 33.56
CA PRO A 751 -15.14 -24.21 34.19
C PRO A 751 -14.14 -23.12 33.79
N MET A 752 -13.23 -22.77 34.71
CA MET A 752 -12.24 -21.70 34.55
C MET A 752 -11.10 -22.08 33.60
N PRO A 753 -10.97 -21.48 32.40
CA PRO A 753 -10.06 -21.97 31.35
C PRO A 753 -8.67 -21.32 31.36
N ALA A 754 -8.03 -21.19 32.54
CA ALA A 754 -6.71 -20.55 32.74
C ALA A 754 -6.74 -18.99 32.62
N PRO A 755 -5.59 -18.27 32.70
CA PRO A 755 -5.54 -16.79 32.81
C PRO A 755 -6.22 -15.99 31.69
N GLY A 756 -6.73 -14.81 32.04
CA GLY A 756 -7.08 -13.76 31.06
C GLY A 756 -8.53 -13.70 30.61
N PHE A 757 -9.47 -14.34 31.32
CA PHE A 757 -10.90 -14.21 31.03
C PHE A 757 -11.52 -12.97 31.67
N TYR A 758 -12.54 -12.41 31.00
CA TYR A 758 -13.27 -11.23 31.45
C TYR A 758 -14.77 -11.49 31.40
N PHE A 759 -15.45 -11.29 32.53
CA PHE A 759 -16.92 -11.32 32.61
C PHE A 759 -17.48 -9.92 32.42
N GLN A 760 -18.52 -9.80 31.59
CA GLN A 760 -19.22 -8.54 31.39
C GLN A 760 -20.72 -8.74 31.29
N ALA A 761 -21.45 -8.14 32.23
CA ALA A 761 -22.87 -7.87 32.06
C ALA A 761 -23.06 -6.69 31.10
N VAL A 762 -23.97 -6.81 30.15
CA VAL A 762 -24.48 -5.72 29.32
C VAL A 762 -25.96 -5.59 29.60
N TYR A 763 -26.38 -4.55 30.32
CA TYR A 763 -27.79 -4.23 30.40
C TYR A 763 -28.21 -3.58 29.08
N ASN A 764 -29.19 -4.16 28.38
CA ASN A 764 -29.55 -3.72 27.03
C ASN A 764 -30.45 -2.45 27.02
N GLY A 765 -30.91 -2.00 28.20
CA GLY A 765 -31.77 -0.82 28.37
C GLY A 765 -33.26 -1.12 28.30
N ASP A 766 -34.07 -0.13 28.66
CA ASP A 766 -35.52 -0.09 28.46
C ASP A 766 -35.97 1.33 28.08
N ASP A 767 -37.27 1.62 28.08
CA ASP A 767 -37.79 2.95 27.70
C ASP A 767 -37.39 4.07 28.69
N VAL A 768 -37.03 3.73 29.93
CA VAL A 768 -36.68 4.67 31.02
C VAL A 768 -35.17 4.79 31.19
N TYR A 769 -34.42 3.71 30.98
CA TYR A 769 -33.01 3.59 31.32
C TYR A 769 -32.09 3.36 30.12
N TYR A 770 -30.89 3.91 30.18
CA TYR A 770 -29.82 3.55 29.23
C TYR A 770 -29.50 2.07 29.28
N GLY A 771 -29.19 1.50 28.11
CA GLY A 771 -28.33 0.34 28.08
C GLY A 771 -26.99 0.72 28.70
N VAL A 772 -26.54 -0.06 29.68
CA VAL A 772 -25.29 0.19 30.40
C VAL A 772 -24.40 -1.03 30.26
N LEU A 773 -23.21 -0.76 29.73
CA LEU A 773 -22.10 -1.70 29.75
C LEU A 773 -21.62 -1.81 31.20
N GLY A 774 -21.73 -2.99 31.79
CA GLY A 774 -21.21 -3.28 33.12
C GLY A 774 -19.69 -3.26 33.13
N PRO A 775 -19.05 -3.15 34.30
CA PRO A 775 -17.61 -3.31 34.41
C PRO A 775 -17.19 -4.63 33.77
N CYS A 776 -16.21 -4.55 32.87
CA CYS A 776 -15.50 -5.69 32.32
C CYS A 776 -14.61 -6.25 33.45
N MET A 777 -15.16 -7.17 34.25
CA MET A 777 -14.45 -7.76 35.37
C MET A 777 -13.39 -8.72 34.82
N LEU A 778 -12.13 -8.30 34.89
CA LEU A 778 -10.99 -9.19 34.75
C LEU A 778 -11.08 -10.26 35.84
N LEU A 779 -11.28 -11.50 35.42
CA LEU A 779 -11.14 -12.65 36.28
C LEU A 779 -9.71 -13.16 36.14
N LEU A 780 -8.84 -12.70 37.05
CA LEU A 780 -7.50 -13.23 37.18
C LEU A 780 -7.59 -14.72 37.53
N ALA A 781 -7.28 -15.60 36.57
CA ALA A 781 -6.36 -16.68 36.91
C ALA A 781 -4.95 -16.10 36.75
N GLU A 782 -4.03 -16.46 37.64
CA GLU A 782 -2.74 -15.78 37.73
C GLU A 782 -1.78 -16.25 36.63
N ALA A 783 -1.06 -15.31 36.00
CA ALA A 783 0.10 -15.66 35.18
C ALA A 783 1.17 -16.23 36.11
N ILE A 784 1.79 -17.35 35.75
CA ILE A 784 2.61 -18.12 36.69
C ILE A 784 3.87 -17.30 37.01
N LEU A 785 3.94 -16.80 38.24
CA LEU A 785 4.85 -15.73 38.63
C LEU A 785 6.10 -16.29 39.30
N VAL A 786 7.23 -16.25 38.59
CA VAL A 786 8.55 -16.56 39.16
C VAL A 786 8.92 -15.45 40.14
N ASN A 787 8.80 -15.74 41.45
CA ASN A 787 8.95 -14.78 42.54
C ASN A 787 10.27 -14.93 43.33
N THR A 788 11.11 -15.89 42.94
CA THR A 788 12.41 -16.17 43.55
C THR A 788 13.50 -16.37 42.48
N LEU A 789 14.75 -16.07 42.83
CA LEU A 789 15.94 -16.34 42.00
C LEU A 789 16.53 -17.74 42.23
N LEU A 790 15.94 -18.53 43.12
CA LEU A 790 16.36 -19.90 43.38
C LEU A 790 15.98 -20.84 42.22
N ASP A 791 16.75 -21.91 42.08
CA ASP A 791 16.40 -23.08 41.28
C ASP A 791 16.55 -24.33 42.15
N ASP A 792 15.45 -24.71 42.80
CA ASP A 792 15.32 -25.98 43.52
C ASP A 792 14.21 -26.84 42.89
N ALA A 793 14.03 -28.07 43.37
CA ALA A 793 13.10 -29.04 42.79
C ALA A 793 11.62 -28.83 43.20
N GLY A 794 11.33 -27.91 44.12
CA GLY A 794 10.00 -27.59 44.61
C GLY A 794 9.33 -28.67 45.48
N ASP A 795 8.15 -28.33 46.00
CA ASP A 795 7.16 -29.30 46.50
C ASP A 795 6.15 -29.73 45.41
N GLY A 796 6.23 -29.10 44.24
CA GLY A 796 5.34 -29.29 43.09
C GLY A 796 4.27 -28.20 42.93
N MET A 797 4.26 -27.15 43.76
CA MET A 797 3.25 -26.09 43.74
C MET A 797 3.89 -24.70 43.64
N CYS A 798 3.65 -23.98 42.54
CA CYS A 798 3.87 -22.53 42.54
C CYS A 798 2.86 -21.86 43.47
N SER A 799 3.36 -21.27 44.55
CA SER A 799 2.58 -20.55 45.56
C SER A 799 2.95 -19.07 45.59
N ASP A 800 2.04 -18.24 46.09
CA ASP A 800 2.18 -16.78 46.24
C ASP A 800 3.51 -16.37 46.89
N SER A 801 4.05 -17.23 47.77
CA SER A 801 5.31 -17.02 48.51
C SER A 801 6.55 -17.73 47.94
N HIS A 802 6.38 -18.75 47.09
CA HIS A 802 7.51 -19.45 46.45
C HIS A 802 7.09 -20.11 45.13
N CYS A 803 7.74 -19.71 44.04
CA CYS A 803 7.58 -20.25 42.70
C CYS A 803 8.88 -19.95 41.92
N THR A 804 9.71 -20.98 41.72
CA THR A 804 10.90 -20.95 40.89
C THR A 804 10.54 -21.03 39.40
N LEU A 805 11.49 -20.72 38.50
CA LEU A 805 11.30 -20.93 37.06
C LEU A 805 11.01 -22.40 36.71
N ARG A 806 11.60 -23.34 37.46
CA ARG A 806 11.39 -24.78 37.30
C ARG A 806 9.96 -25.19 37.64
N GLU A 807 9.45 -24.78 38.80
CA GLU A 807 8.08 -25.04 39.22
C GLU A 807 7.08 -24.37 38.26
N ALA A 808 7.38 -23.15 37.80
CA ALA A 808 6.52 -22.42 36.86
C ALA A 808 6.36 -23.15 35.53
N MET A 809 7.46 -23.67 34.96
CA MET A 809 7.44 -24.48 33.75
C MET A 809 6.77 -25.85 33.97
N ALA A 810 7.01 -26.48 35.12
CA ALA A 810 6.38 -27.75 35.47
C ALA A 810 4.85 -27.63 35.58
N LEU A 811 4.34 -26.55 36.18
CA LEU A 811 2.91 -26.25 36.27
C LEU A 811 2.31 -25.96 34.89
N ALA A 812 2.92 -25.08 34.10
CA ALA A 812 2.45 -24.75 32.75
C ALA A 812 2.28 -25.99 31.87
N ASN A 813 3.24 -26.91 31.90
CA ASN A 813 3.23 -28.17 31.16
C ASN A 813 2.04 -29.12 31.51
N THR A 814 1.33 -28.89 32.61
CA THR A 814 0.14 -29.68 32.99
C THR A 814 -1.19 -29.09 32.50
N LEU A 815 -1.18 -27.83 32.04
CA LEU A 815 -2.38 -27.08 31.67
C LEU A 815 -2.63 -27.21 30.15
N PRO A 816 -3.86 -27.53 29.71
CA PRO A 816 -4.14 -27.87 28.30
C PRO A 816 -4.29 -26.66 27.37
N GLU A 817 -4.52 -25.46 27.92
CA GLU A 817 -4.74 -24.19 27.22
C GLU A 817 -3.41 -23.42 27.02
N ASP A 818 -3.44 -22.20 26.48
CA ASP A 818 -2.26 -21.31 26.39
C ASP A 818 -1.80 -20.81 27.78
N ASN A 819 -0.49 -20.79 28.02
CA ASN A 819 0.13 -20.47 29.30
C ASN A 819 1.13 -19.32 29.21
N ARG A 820 1.25 -18.53 30.28
CA ARG A 820 2.26 -17.46 30.39
C ARG A 820 2.96 -17.46 31.75
N ILE A 821 4.29 -17.53 31.70
CA ILE A 821 5.21 -17.35 32.83
C ILE A 821 5.78 -15.94 32.78
N ARG A 822 5.86 -15.28 33.94
CA ARG A 822 6.44 -13.93 34.09
C ARG A 822 7.36 -13.88 35.30
N PHE A 823 8.33 -12.99 35.30
CA PHE A 823 9.23 -12.78 36.44
C PHE A 823 8.77 -11.60 37.29
N GLY A 824 8.65 -11.82 38.60
CA GLY A 824 8.53 -10.78 39.62
C GLY A 824 9.88 -10.33 40.20
N VAL A 825 10.97 -11.04 39.85
CA VAL A 825 12.35 -10.78 40.28
C VAL A 825 13.28 -10.60 39.07
N HIS A 826 14.38 -9.87 39.27
CA HIS A 826 15.44 -9.67 38.27
C HIS A 826 16.81 -10.02 38.87
N GLY A 827 17.81 -10.25 38.02
CA GLY A 827 19.12 -10.78 38.42
C GLY A 827 19.38 -12.18 37.86
N THR A 828 20.26 -12.95 38.51
CA THR A 828 20.69 -14.27 38.02
C THR A 828 20.00 -15.43 38.74
N ILE A 829 19.40 -16.33 37.95
CA ILE A 829 18.94 -17.67 38.35
C ILE A 829 20.04 -18.65 37.93
N THR A 830 20.78 -19.22 38.88
CA THR A 830 21.82 -20.22 38.60
C THR A 830 21.23 -21.62 38.71
N LEU A 831 21.25 -22.37 37.61
CA LEU A 831 20.62 -23.68 37.52
C LEU A 831 21.36 -24.75 38.35
N THR A 832 20.59 -25.55 39.07
CA THR A 832 21.05 -26.74 39.81
C THR A 832 20.74 -28.05 39.07
N ALA A 833 19.86 -27.98 38.05
CA ALA A 833 19.60 -29.03 37.06
C ALA A 833 19.10 -28.42 35.73
N ALA A 834 19.03 -29.19 34.64
CA ALA A 834 18.34 -28.74 33.43
C ALA A 834 16.84 -28.49 33.70
N LEU A 835 16.25 -27.43 33.14
CA LEU A 835 14.82 -27.10 33.37
C LEU A 835 13.89 -28.14 32.70
N PRO A 836 12.59 -28.17 33.04
CA PRO A 836 11.64 -29.09 32.40
C PRO A 836 11.54 -28.85 30.89
N GLU A 837 11.43 -29.91 30.09
CA GLU A 837 11.10 -29.76 28.67
C GLU A 837 9.70 -29.16 28.51
N VAL A 838 9.55 -28.16 27.64
CA VAL A 838 8.26 -27.54 27.32
C VAL A 838 7.42 -28.53 26.51
N VAL A 839 6.27 -28.93 27.09
CA VAL A 839 5.32 -29.89 26.53
C VAL A 839 3.89 -29.36 26.72
N GLY A 840 3.00 -29.63 25.77
CA GLY A 840 1.61 -29.20 25.88
C GLY A 840 0.80 -29.39 24.59
N ALA A 841 -0.46 -28.92 24.65
CA ALA A 841 -1.33 -28.75 23.48
C ALA A 841 -1.52 -27.26 23.15
N GLY A 842 -1.66 -26.41 24.18
CA GLY A 842 -1.49 -24.97 24.06
C GLY A 842 -0.02 -24.53 24.00
N SER A 843 0.18 -23.23 23.87
CA SER A 843 1.50 -22.57 23.79
C SER A 843 2.02 -22.09 25.15
N LEU A 844 3.33 -21.87 25.27
CA LEU A 844 3.97 -21.31 26.47
C LEU A 844 4.78 -20.05 26.15
N SER A 845 4.37 -18.91 26.70
CA SER A 845 5.14 -17.65 26.69
C SER A 845 5.93 -17.51 28.00
N ILE A 846 7.21 -17.15 27.93
CA ILE A 846 8.07 -16.83 29.07
C ILE A 846 8.68 -15.43 28.85
N THR A 847 8.14 -14.41 29.54
CA THR A 847 8.49 -13.00 29.32
C THR A 847 9.20 -12.36 30.52
N ASN A 848 10.33 -11.69 30.26
CA ASN A 848 10.92 -10.73 31.19
C ASN A 848 10.34 -9.30 31.02
N ASP A 849 9.26 -9.04 31.75
CA ASP A 849 8.61 -7.74 31.85
C ASP A 849 9.20 -6.81 32.94
N THR A 850 10.27 -7.21 33.64
CA THR A 850 10.74 -6.48 34.85
C THR A 850 11.39 -5.12 34.58
N GLY A 851 11.72 -4.83 33.32
CA GLY A 851 12.54 -3.68 32.92
C GLY A 851 14.05 -3.88 33.11
N PHE A 852 14.47 -4.86 33.91
CA PHE A 852 15.87 -5.19 34.21
C PHE A 852 16.28 -6.55 33.60
N PRO A 853 17.58 -6.90 33.57
CA PRO A 853 18.02 -8.21 33.09
C PRO A 853 17.55 -9.37 33.98
N VAL A 854 16.98 -10.40 33.37
CA VAL A 854 16.82 -11.74 33.96
C VAL A 854 17.81 -12.65 33.27
N ILE A 855 18.76 -13.18 34.04
CA ILE A 855 19.87 -14.00 33.56
C ILE A 855 19.66 -15.43 34.03
N ILE A 856 19.51 -16.37 33.10
CA ILE A 856 19.48 -17.81 33.37
C ILE A 856 20.90 -18.34 33.14
N ASP A 857 21.56 -18.74 34.21
CA ASP A 857 22.95 -19.18 34.24
C ASP A 857 23.00 -20.71 34.40
N GLY A 858 23.42 -21.42 33.35
CA GLY A 858 23.45 -22.89 33.36
C GLY A 858 24.65 -23.50 34.10
N ALA A 859 25.40 -22.70 34.88
CA ALA A 859 26.49 -23.10 35.77
C ALA A 859 27.65 -23.87 35.08
N GLY A 860 27.77 -23.79 33.76
CA GLY A 860 28.69 -24.61 32.97
C GLY A 860 28.34 -26.10 32.97
N GLN A 861 27.11 -26.51 33.35
CA GLN A 861 26.70 -27.91 33.49
C GLN A 861 25.37 -28.27 32.82
N PHE A 862 24.41 -27.34 32.74
CA PHE A 862 23.02 -27.68 32.40
C PHE A 862 22.51 -26.96 31.16
N GLN A 863 21.75 -27.67 30.33
CA GLN A 863 20.98 -27.10 29.23
C GLN A 863 19.79 -26.31 29.80
N ALA A 864 19.59 -25.07 29.33
CA ALA A 864 18.56 -24.20 29.90
C ALA A 864 17.15 -24.54 29.40
N PHE A 865 16.87 -24.51 28.10
CA PHE A 865 15.53 -24.75 27.55
C PHE A 865 15.52 -25.87 26.50
N THR A 866 14.46 -26.70 26.55
CA THR A 866 14.16 -27.71 25.53
C THR A 866 12.68 -27.65 25.20
N VAL A 867 12.33 -27.74 23.91
CA VAL A 867 10.95 -27.62 23.40
C VAL A 867 10.56 -28.87 22.61
N ALA A 868 9.49 -29.55 23.02
CA ALA A 868 9.04 -30.80 22.38
C ALA A 868 8.46 -30.58 20.98
N SER A 869 8.45 -31.63 20.15
CA SER A 869 8.10 -31.55 18.72
C SER A 869 6.65 -31.14 18.41
N ASN A 870 5.76 -31.18 19.40
CA ASN A 870 4.36 -30.74 19.31
C ASN A 870 4.08 -29.46 20.12
N ALA A 871 5.08 -28.89 20.80
CA ALA A 871 4.90 -27.71 21.63
C ALA A 871 5.11 -26.42 20.81
N VAL A 872 4.41 -25.36 21.23
CA VAL A 872 4.62 -23.99 20.74
C VAL A 872 5.12 -23.15 21.91
N ALA A 873 6.23 -22.44 21.74
CA ALA A 873 6.88 -21.67 22.80
C ALA A 873 7.32 -20.29 22.33
N THR A 874 7.40 -19.34 23.25
CA THR A 874 7.96 -17.99 23.02
C THR A 874 8.83 -17.55 24.20
N LEU A 875 10.05 -17.07 23.90
CA LEU A 875 11.01 -16.55 24.87
C LEU A 875 11.30 -15.07 24.59
N GLU A 876 11.04 -14.20 25.57
CA GLU A 876 11.11 -12.74 25.40
C GLU A 876 12.01 -12.07 26.44
N ARG A 877 13.01 -11.30 25.98
CA ARG A 877 13.86 -10.41 26.79
C ARG A 877 14.71 -11.12 27.87
N LEU A 878 15.09 -12.37 27.62
CA LEU A 878 15.91 -13.20 28.52
C LEU A 878 17.38 -13.22 28.11
N SER A 879 18.27 -13.18 29.10
CA SER A 879 19.68 -13.49 28.92
C SER A 879 19.93 -14.94 29.38
N VAL A 880 20.51 -15.80 28.55
CA VAL A 880 20.93 -17.16 28.94
C VAL A 880 22.44 -17.27 28.77
N ARG A 881 23.14 -17.64 29.84
CA ARG A 881 24.60 -17.77 29.83
C ARG A 881 25.10 -19.09 30.40
N ASP A 882 26.31 -19.46 29.98
CA ASP A 882 27.10 -20.57 30.53
C ASP A 882 26.34 -21.91 30.58
N ALA A 883 25.27 -22.07 29.79
CA ALA A 883 24.46 -23.29 29.72
C ALA A 883 25.09 -24.34 28.80
N LYS A 884 24.92 -25.62 29.14
CA LYS A 884 25.69 -26.73 28.57
C LYS A 884 24.85 -27.92 28.08
N GLY A 885 24.89 -28.19 26.78
CA GLY A 885 24.28 -29.36 26.13
C GLY A 885 25.27 -30.51 25.91
N ASP A 886 25.25 -31.52 26.77
CA ASP A 886 26.18 -32.67 26.71
C ASP A 886 25.83 -33.68 25.59
N THR A 887 24.59 -34.14 25.55
CA THR A 887 24.09 -35.08 24.54
C THR A 887 23.43 -34.37 23.36
N ASP A 888 22.63 -33.35 23.66
CA ASP A 888 21.71 -32.73 22.74
C ASP A 888 22.26 -31.40 22.15
N PRO A 889 21.84 -31.00 20.94
CA PRO A 889 22.24 -29.73 20.34
C PRO A 889 21.63 -28.54 21.09
N GLY A 890 22.36 -27.43 21.25
CA GLY A 890 21.87 -26.25 21.98
C GLY A 890 22.34 -26.22 23.43
N GLY A 891 23.28 -25.34 23.78
CA GLY A 891 23.67 -25.13 25.17
C GLY A 891 22.60 -24.39 25.96
N ALA A 892 22.04 -23.32 25.39
CA ALA A 892 20.94 -22.58 25.95
C ALA A 892 19.56 -23.12 25.51
N VAL A 893 19.40 -23.49 24.23
CA VAL A 893 18.07 -23.84 23.68
C VAL A 893 18.15 -25.02 22.71
N PHE A 894 17.39 -26.09 22.97
CA PHE A 894 17.11 -27.15 22.00
C PHE A 894 15.66 -27.12 21.53
N ASN A 895 15.39 -26.60 20.33
CA ASN A 895 14.05 -26.56 19.77
C ASN A 895 13.76 -27.78 18.88
N ARG A 896 12.71 -28.54 19.21
CA ARG A 896 12.12 -29.58 18.34
C ARG A 896 10.74 -29.19 17.81
N GLY A 897 10.04 -28.26 18.47
CA GLY A 897 8.70 -27.79 18.12
C GLY A 897 8.71 -26.47 17.36
N THR A 898 7.78 -25.57 17.69
CA THR A 898 7.72 -24.20 17.15
C THR A 898 8.12 -23.20 18.22
N LEU A 899 9.21 -22.47 18.00
CA LEU A 899 9.75 -21.51 18.96
C LEU A 899 9.89 -20.10 18.33
N SER A 900 9.38 -19.09 19.02
CA SER A 900 9.72 -17.68 18.80
C SER A 900 10.70 -17.19 19.86
N VAL A 901 11.67 -16.37 19.47
CA VAL A 901 12.65 -15.76 20.39
C VAL A 901 12.81 -14.29 20.03
N GLU A 902 12.56 -13.39 20.99
CA GLU A 902 12.64 -11.94 20.76
C GLU A 902 13.43 -11.21 21.84
N GLY A 903 14.38 -10.38 21.42
CA GLY A 903 15.19 -9.54 22.33
C GLY A 903 16.01 -10.33 23.35
N CYS A 904 16.39 -11.57 23.03
CA CYS A 904 17.15 -12.45 23.94
C CYS A 904 18.65 -12.43 23.63
N ALA A 905 19.46 -12.70 24.66
CA ALA A 905 20.90 -12.79 24.55
C ALA A 905 21.41 -14.17 25.01
N PHE A 906 22.22 -14.83 24.19
CA PHE A 906 22.80 -16.13 24.46
C PHE A 906 24.33 -16.00 24.50
N ILE A 907 24.91 -16.05 25.70
CA ILE A 907 26.31 -15.66 25.96
C ILE A 907 27.12 -16.81 26.58
N GLY A 908 28.24 -17.21 25.96
CA GLY A 908 29.18 -18.18 26.55
C GLY A 908 28.67 -19.63 26.71
N ASN A 909 27.47 -19.94 26.20
CA ASN A 909 26.88 -21.27 26.27
C ASN A 909 27.69 -22.27 25.42
N SER A 910 27.63 -23.56 25.77
CA SER A 910 28.35 -24.61 25.06
C SER A 910 27.49 -25.83 24.77
N ALA A 911 27.76 -26.53 23.68
CA ALA A 911 27.13 -27.83 23.41
C ALA A 911 27.98 -28.64 22.44
N ARG A 912 27.67 -29.92 22.30
CA ARG A 912 28.32 -30.76 21.28
C ARG A 912 28.07 -30.27 19.83
N ARG A 913 26.95 -29.57 19.61
CA ARG A 913 26.48 -28.90 18.39
C ARG A 913 25.60 -27.71 18.79
N GLY A 914 25.69 -26.57 18.12
CA GLY A 914 24.82 -25.43 18.44
C GLY A 914 25.13 -24.85 19.82
N GLY A 915 26.28 -24.21 19.98
CA GLY A 915 26.79 -23.80 21.30
C GLY A 915 25.78 -23.00 22.11
N ALA A 916 25.07 -22.03 21.51
CA ALA A 916 23.84 -21.48 22.09
C ALA A 916 22.60 -22.27 21.69
N VAL A 917 22.29 -22.36 20.40
CA VAL A 917 20.98 -22.86 19.92
C VAL A 917 21.13 -24.07 19.00
N GLY A 918 20.38 -25.12 19.32
CA GLY A 918 20.14 -26.28 18.48
C GLY A 918 18.70 -26.28 17.96
N ASN A 919 18.50 -26.43 16.65
CA ASN A 919 17.16 -26.49 16.06
C ASN A 919 16.94 -27.77 15.22
N SER A 920 15.81 -28.41 15.47
CA SER A 920 15.23 -29.53 14.70
C SER A 920 13.80 -29.24 14.23
N GLY A 921 13.16 -28.19 14.75
CA GLY A 921 11.79 -27.77 14.42
C GLY A 921 11.74 -26.42 13.70
N THR A 922 10.69 -25.64 13.96
CA THR A 922 10.50 -24.29 13.43
C THR A 922 10.99 -23.25 14.43
N LEU A 923 11.90 -22.36 14.02
CA LEU A 923 12.45 -21.30 14.87
C LEU A 923 12.35 -19.93 14.18
N THR A 924 11.88 -18.91 14.90
CA THR A 924 12.07 -17.50 14.53
C THR A 924 12.88 -16.82 15.63
N MET A 925 13.91 -16.05 15.25
CA MET A 925 14.67 -15.20 16.16
C MET A 925 14.70 -13.76 15.63
N THR A 926 14.33 -12.80 16.48
CA THR A 926 14.33 -11.36 16.16
C THR A 926 15.05 -10.58 17.25
N ASN A 927 15.86 -9.58 16.88
CA ASN A 927 16.59 -8.72 17.84
C ASN A 927 17.49 -9.51 18.83
N CYS A 928 17.97 -10.70 18.45
CA CYS A 928 18.71 -11.59 19.36
C CYS A 928 20.24 -11.48 19.21
N THR A 929 20.99 -11.57 20.31
CA THR A 929 22.46 -11.63 20.28
C THR A 929 22.96 -13.00 20.71
N LEU A 930 23.82 -13.63 19.92
CA LEU A 930 24.48 -14.90 20.25
C LEU A 930 25.99 -14.64 20.24
N ALA A 931 26.63 -14.58 21.41
CA ALA A 931 28.04 -14.23 21.52
C ALA A 931 28.88 -15.18 22.38
N ALA A 932 30.14 -15.41 21.98
CA ALA A 932 31.12 -16.23 22.70
C ALA A 932 30.71 -17.70 22.98
N ASN A 933 29.68 -18.23 22.33
CA ASN A 933 29.21 -19.60 22.53
C ASN A 933 30.08 -20.63 21.79
N GLN A 934 30.12 -21.88 22.25
CA GLN A 934 31.08 -22.89 21.79
C GLN A 934 30.46 -24.26 21.41
N ALA A 935 30.75 -24.73 20.19
CA ALA A 935 30.47 -26.09 19.76
C ALA A 935 31.67 -27.02 20.04
N THR A 936 31.60 -27.83 21.11
CA THR A 936 32.72 -28.64 21.64
C THR A 936 32.91 -29.99 20.93
N GLY A 937 32.00 -30.38 20.04
CA GLY A 937 32.05 -31.67 19.37
C GLY A 937 33.11 -31.76 18.26
N THR A 938 33.78 -32.91 18.16
CA THR A 938 34.82 -33.22 17.16
C THR A 938 34.37 -34.22 16.08
N GLY A 939 33.07 -34.53 16.02
CA GLY A 939 32.50 -35.50 15.06
C GLY A 939 32.15 -34.89 13.70
N PRO A 940 31.87 -35.71 12.67
CA PRO A 940 31.70 -35.24 11.28
C PRO A 940 30.52 -34.30 11.04
N ALA A 941 29.55 -34.26 11.96
CA ALA A 941 28.41 -33.33 11.95
C ALA A 941 28.39 -32.44 13.21
N ALA A 942 29.55 -32.19 13.81
CA ALA A 942 29.71 -31.19 14.87
C ALA A 942 30.05 -29.81 14.29
N GLY A 943 29.62 -28.75 14.96
CA GLY A 943 29.76 -27.36 14.51
C GLY A 943 28.67 -26.44 15.05
N GLY A 944 28.74 -25.18 14.64
CA GLY A 944 27.76 -24.13 14.94
C GLY A 944 27.93 -23.61 16.37
N GLY A 945 28.94 -22.80 16.64
CA GLY A 945 29.15 -22.21 17.96
C GLY A 945 27.97 -21.33 18.39
N ALA A 946 27.44 -20.50 17.47
CA ALA A 946 26.20 -19.76 17.71
C ALA A 946 24.99 -20.70 17.59
N PHE A 947 24.79 -21.26 16.41
CA PHE A 947 23.59 -22.00 16.04
C PHE A 947 23.91 -23.22 15.18
N SER A 948 23.25 -24.34 15.48
CA SER A 948 23.28 -25.56 14.68
C SER A 948 21.87 -26.03 14.33
N GLN A 949 21.69 -26.44 13.08
CA GLN A 949 20.48 -27.13 12.65
C GLN A 949 20.77 -28.62 12.42
N ALA A 950 20.07 -29.47 13.16
CA ALA A 950 20.22 -30.91 13.08
C ALA A 950 19.67 -31.46 11.74
N ALA A 951 20.06 -32.69 11.39
CA ALA A 951 19.59 -33.33 10.16
C ALA A 951 18.09 -33.66 10.26
N GLY A 952 17.27 -33.02 9.42
CA GLY A 952 15.82 -33.17 9.38
C GLY A 952 15.12 -31.92 8.84
N ASN A 953 13.79 -31.90 8.89
CA ASN A 953 12.93 -30.83 8.34
C ASN A 953 13.00 -29.48 9.09
N GLY A 954 14.05 -29.21 9.86
CA GLY A 954 14.18 -27.99 10.64
C GLY A 954 14.16 -26.74 9.75
N VAL A 955 13.44 -25.70 10.19
CA VAL A 955 13.37 -24.38 9.55
C VAL A 955 13.71 -23.31 10.58
N ALA A 956 14.54 -22.34 10.20
CA ALA A 956 14.94 -21.22 11.03
C ALA A 956 14.87 -19.91 10.22
N THR A 957 14.46 -18.82 10.87
CA THR A 957 14.56 -17.46 10.32
C THR A 957 15.13 -16.54 11.38
N LEU A 958 16.29 -15.95 11.09
CA LEU A 958 16.98 -14.98 11.93
C LEU A 958 16.88 -13.60 11.28
N ARG A 959 16.26 -12.64 11.98
CA ARG A 959 16.16 -11.24 11.57
C ARG A 959 16.80 -10.34 12.62
N HIS A 960 17.53 -9.31 12.19
CA HIS A 960 18.09 -8.32 13.11
C HIS A 960 18.84 -8.99 14.27
N CYS A 961 19.71 -9.97 13.96
CA CYS A 961 20.43 -10.75 14.96
C CYS A 961 21.94 -10.45 14.91
N THR A 962 22.63 -10.58 16.06
CA THR A 962 24.08 -10.32 16.17
C THR A 962 24.81 -11.57 16.64
N LEU A 963 25.49 -12.26 15.72
CA LEU A 963 26.22 -13.51 15.95
C LEU A 963 27.74 -13.24 15.92
N VAL A 964 28.37 -13.15 17.10
CA VAL A 964 29.74 -12.63 17.23
C VAL A 964 30.64 -13.39 18.20
N GLY A 965 31.86 -13.73 17.75
CA GLY A 965 32.88 -14.35 18.61
C GLY A 965 32.61 -15.80 19.02
N ASN A 966 31.69 -16.50 18.35
CA ASN A 966 31.35 -17.89 18.64
C ASN A 966 32.40 -18.85 18.04
N SER A 967 32.59 -20.03 18.64
CA SER A 967 33.67 -20.96 18.31
C SER A 967 33.19 -22.40 18.12
N ALA A 968 33.95 -23.21 17.38
CA ALA A 968 33.77 -24.66 17.32
C ALA A 968 35.12 -25.37 17.41
N ALA A 969 35.14 -26.63 17.86
CA ALA A 969 36.34 -27.47 17.91
C ALA A 969 36.91 -27.86 16.51
N LEU A 970 36.21 -27.46 15.45
CA LEU A 970 36.69 -27.41 14.06
C LEU A 970 36.45 -25.96 13.59
N ASP A 971 37.51 -25.17 13.45
CA ASP A 971 37.39 -23.71 13.37
C ASP A 971 36.52 -23.23 12.19
N GLU A 972 36.56 -23.96 11.06
CA GLU A 972 35.73 -23.78 9.85
C GLU A 972 34.21 -23.86 10.07
N ARG A 973 33.77 -24.26 11.27
CA ARG A 973 32.35 -24.48 11.63
C ARG A 973 31.89 -23.60 12.80
N SER A 974 32.61 -22.52 13.08
CA SER A 974 32.51 -21.80 14.36
C SER A 974 31.26 -20.91 14.54
N GLY A 975 30.71 -20.31 13.48
CA GLY A 975 29.49 -19.49 13.59
C GLY A 975 28.21 -20.32 13.49
N LEU A 976 27.78 -20.54 12.24
CA LEU A 976 26.58 -21.28 11.85
C LEU A 976 26.95 -22.64 11.24
N TYR A 977 26.22 -23.70 11.58
CA TYR A 977 26.36 -25.02 10.94
C TYR A 977 24.99 -25.65 10.63
N LEU A 978 24.73 -25.95 9.36
CA LEU A 978 23.49 -26.57 8.89
C LEU A 978 23.77 -27.97 8.31
N GLY A 979 23.11 -29.00 8.85
CA GLY A 979 23.24 -30.38 8.36
C GLY A 979 22.32 -30.72 7.17
N ALA A 980 21.00 -30.52 7.33
CA ALA A 980 20.02 -30.74 6.26
C ALA A 980 18.77 -29.85 6.39
N GLY A 981 18.85 -28.81 7.23
CA GLY A 981 17.75 -27.89 7.50
C GLY A 981 17.75 -26.65 6.60
N ARG A 982 16.80 -25.75 6.86
CA ARG A 982 16.68 -24.45 6.18
C ARG A 982 16.92 -23.29 7.15
N LEU A 983 17.75 -22.34 6.77
CA LEU A 983 17.97 -21.07 7.49
C LEU A 983 17.85 -19.87 6.54
N THR A 984 16.95 -18.94 6.87
CA THR A 984 16.90 -17.61 6.26
C THR A 984 17.55 -16.59 7.19
N LEU A 985 18.39 -15.71 6.65
CA LEU A 985 19.08 -14.64 7.39
C LEU A 985 18.79 -13.27 6.75
N GLN A 986 18.31 -12.30 7.53
CA GLN A 986 17.97 -10.95 7.07
C GLN A 986 18.50 -9.89 8.06
N SER A 987 19.05 -8.78 7.56
CA SER A 987 19.48 -7.64 8.39
C SER A 987 20.34 -8.03 9.62
N SER A 988 21.18 -9.07 9.52
CA SER A 988 21.88 -9.66 10.66
C SER A 988 23.40 -9.60 10.55
N ILE A 989 24.09 -9.41 11.67
CA ILE A 989 25.55 -9.44 11.79
C ILE A 989 26.01 -10.88 12.07
N LEU A 990 27.03 -11.32 11.34
CA LEU A 990 27.68 -12.61 11.50
C LEU A 990 29.21 -12.42 11.37
N ALA A 991 29.92 -12.13 12.46
CA ALA A 991 31.33 -11.72 12.40
C ALA A 991 32.22 -12.34 13.50
N GLY A 992 33.49 -12.61 13.14
CA GLY A 992 34.51 -13.06 14.07
C GLY A 992 34.23 -14.42 14.72
N ASN A 993 33.50 -15.30 14.04
CA ASN A 993 33.18 -16.63 14.55
C ASN A 993 34.12 -17.67 13.95
N GLY A 994 35.24 -17.95 14.63
CA GLY A 994 36.29 -18.87 14.19
C GLY A 994 37.67 -18.22 14.08
N ALA A 995 38.62 -18.91 13.45
CA ALA A 995 39.94 -18.32 13.20
C ALA A 995 39.89 -17.26 12.08
N ALA A 996 40.80 -16.29 12.13
CA ALA A 996 40.82 -15.17 11.20
C ALA A 996 40.94 -15.65 9.74
N GLY A 997 39.98 -15.27 8.89
CA GLY A 997 39.93 -15.62 7.47
C GLY A 997 39.09 -16.86 7.11
N GLN A 998 38.45 -17.52 8.08
CA GLN A 998 37.55 -18.66 7.81
C GLN A 998 36.07 -18.24 7.63
N ALA A 999 35.25 -19.16 7.16
CA ALA A 999 33.83 -18.93 6.92
C ALA A 999 33.02 -18.95 8.23
N ASN A 1000 32.23 -17.91 8.49
CA ASN A 1000 31.30 -17.88 9.62
C ASN A 1000 30.10 -18.86 9.45
N LEU A 1001 29.95 -19.50 8.29
CA LEU A 1001 28.84 -20.40 7.92
C LEU A 1001 29.38 -21.67 7.25
N PHE A 1002 29.00 -22.84 7.78
CA PHE A 1002 29.25 -24.14 7.18
C PHE A 1002 27.93 -24.83 6.78
N LEU A 1003 27.91 -25.40 5.57
CA LEU A 1003 26.77 -26.13 5.01
C LEU A 1003 27.20 -27.55 4.64
N ASP A 1004 26.50 -28.55 5.14
CA ASP A 1004 26.53 -29.89 4.55
C ASP A 1004 25.69 -29.90 3.24
N PRO A 1005 25.90 -30.87 2.31
CA PRO A 1005 25.36 -30.79 0.94
C PRO A 1005 23.83 -30.70 0.80
N ASP A 1006 23.07 -31.18 1.79
CA ASP A 1006 21.60 -31.20 1.77
C ASP A 1006 20.97 -29.97 2.48
N ALA A 1007 21.79 -29.06 3.03
CA ALA A 1007 21.32 -27.87 3.72
C ALA A 1007 20.92 -26.73 2.77
N THR A 1008 19.89 -25.95 3.13
CA THR A 1008 19.52 -24.72 2.41
C THR A 1008 19.78 -23.50 3.28
N PHE A 1009 20.63 -22.58 2.80
CA PHE A 1009 20.76 -21.25 3.37
C PHE A 1009 20.25 -20.20 2.38
N THR A 1010 19.61 -19.16 2.90
CA THR A 1010 19.08 -18.05 2.09
C THR A 1010 19.40 -16.73 2.76
N SER A 1011 20.20 -15.89 2.11
CA SER A 1011 20.22 -14.47 2.44
C SER A 1011 18.94 -13.83 1.92
N ALA A 1012 18.22 -13.13 2.79
CA ALA A 1012 17.17 -12.19 2.43
C ALA A 1012 17.70 -10.74 2.36
N GLY A 1013 19.03 -10.57 2.34
CA GLY A 1013 19.71 -9.30 2.19
C GLY A 1013 19.97 -8.54 3.48
N HIS A 1014 20.72 -7.44 3.31
CA HIS A 1014 21.12 -6.51 4.37
C HIS A 1014 21.94 -7.12 5.52
N ASN A 1015 22.56 -8.29 5.33
CA ASN A 1015 23.41 -8.92 6.35
C ASN A 1015 24.85 -8.38 6.29
N LEU A 1016 25.58 -8.45 7.40
CA LEU A 1016 26.98 -8.04 7.49
C LEU A 1016 27.84 -9.20 7.99
N THR A 1017 28.87 -9.57 7.24
CA THR A 1017 29.84 -10.61 7.62
C THR A 1017 31.28 -10.20 7.30
N ASN A 1018 32.19 -10.50 8.23
CA ASN A 1018 33.63 -10.31 8.01
C ASN A 1018 34.25 -11.43 7.15
N SER A 1019 33.48 -12.46 6.80
CA SER A 1019 33.88 -13.45 5.79
C SER A 1019 33.71 -12.87 4.38
N ALA A 1020 34.65 -13.17 3.48
CA ALA A 1020 34.56 -12.78 2.07
C ALA A 1020 33.45 -13.52 1.29
N VAL A 1021 32.82 -14.54 1.88
CA VAL A 1021 31.73 -15.31 1.26
C VAL A 1021 30.59 -15.51 2.26
N LEU A 1022 29.37 -15.32 1.77
CA LEU A 1022 28.13 -15.81 2.38
C LEU A 1022 27.36 -16.58 1.29
N ALA A 1023 26.76 -17.72 1.65
CA ALA A 1023 26.01 -18.52 0.68
C ALA A 1023 24.76 -17.76 0.22
N GLY A 1024 24.50 -17.73 -1.09
CA GLY A 1024 23.33 -17.04 -1.65
C GLY A 1024 23.28 -15.54 -1.33
N ALA A 1025 24.43 -14.87 -1.16
CA ALA A 1025 24.50 -13.44 -0.89
C ALA A 1025 23.83 -12.59 -1.99
N THR A 1026 23.19 -11.52 -1.56
CA THR A 1026 22.51 -10.52 -2.39
C THR A 1026 23.37 -9.26 -2.56
N PRO A 1027 23.04 -8.36 -3.51
CA PRO A 1027 23.75 -7.08 -3.65
C PRO A 1027 23.64 -6.11 -2.46
N THR A 1028 22.78 -6.37 -1.46
CA THR A 1028 22.67 -5.55 -0.24
C THR A 1028 23.40 -6.15 0.97
N ASP A 1029 24.01 -7.33 0.84
CA ASP A 1029 24.83 -7.92 1.90
C ASP A 1029 26.26 -7.34 1.92
N LEU A 1030 26.73 -6.93 3.10
CA LEU A 1030 28.06 -6.41 3.35
C LEU A 1030 29.04 -7.55 3.67
N LEU A 1031 29.67 -8.10 2.63
CA LEU A 1031 30.70 -9.14 2.75
C LEU A 1031 32.09 -8.54 3.06
N ALA A 1032 33.01 -9.37 3.56
CA ALA A 1032 34.38 -8.98 3.94
C ALA A 1032 34.48 -7.75 4.87
N THR A 1033 33.41 -7.46 5.62
CA THR A 1033 33.22 -6.22 6.36
C THR A 1033 33.23 -6.49 7.87
N GLU A 1034 34.05 -5.77 8.63
CA GLU A 1034 34.02 -5.84 10.10
C GLU A 1034 32.92 -4.93 10.66
N PRO A 1035 32.04 -5.41 11.56
CA PRO A 1035 30.91 -4.63 12.07
C PRO A 1035 31.27 -3.58 13.14
N VAL A 1036 32.52 -3.52 13.61
CA VAL A 1036 33.01 -2.55 14.62
C VAL A 1036 32.04 -2.40 15.82
N LEU A 1037 31.84 -3.50 16.55
CA LEU A 1037 30.94 -3.57 17.71
C LEU A 1037 31.63 -3.17 19.02
N GLY A 1038 30.83 -2.62 19.94
CA GLY A 1038 31.26 -2.28 21.30
C GLY A 1038 31.34 -3.46 22.27
N GLY A 1039 31.60 -3.13 23.53
CA GLY A 1039 31.48 -4.08 24.65
C GLY A 1039 30.02 -4.52 24.85
N ALA A 1040 29.82 -5.69 25.46
CA ALA A 1040 28.48 -6.15 25.79
C ALA A 1040 27.87 -5.28 26.90
N VAL A 1041 26.59 -4.92 26.75
CA VAL A 1041 25.79 -4.30 27.82
C VAL A 1041 25.33 -5.37 28.82
N GLU A 1042 24.75 -4.96 29.95
CA GLU A 1042 24.38 -5.86 31.07
C GLU A 1042 23.42 -7.00 30.65
N SER A 1043 22.55 -6.77 29.68
CA SER A 1043 21.66 -7.79 29.09
C SER A 1043 22.35 -8.73 28.08
N GLY A 1044 23.65 -8.54 27.79
CA GLY A 1044 24.45 -9.39 26.89
C GLY A 1044 24.49 -8.94 25.42
N HIS A 1045 23.61 -8.04 24.98
CA HIS A 1045 23.62 -7.48 23.64
C HIS A 1045 24.89 -6.66 23.36
N ARG A 1046 25.26 -6.50 22.08
CA ARG A 1046 26.41 -5.68 21.66
C ARG A 1046 25.98 -4.55 20.71
N PRO A 1047 26.24 -3.27 21.04
CA PRO A 1047 25.97 -2.14 20.17
C PRO A 1047 26.95 -2.06 18.99
N PRO A 1048 26.55 -1.54 17.83
CA PRO A 1048 27.50 -0.94 16.89
C PRO A 1048 28.17 0.30 17.51
N LEU A 1049 29.41 0.59 17.12
CA LEU A 1049 30.06 1.87 17.43
C LEU A 1049 29.81 2.89 16.32
N ALA A 1050 30.02 4.18 16.58
CA ALA A 1050 29.77 5.29 15.65
C ALA A 1050 30.45 5.19 14.26
N THR A 1051 31.46 4.32 14.10
CA THR A 1051 32.14 4.04 12.82
C THR A 1051 31.76 2.69 12.22
N SER A 1052 30.65 2.08 12.67
CA SER A 1052 30.20 0.76 12.24
C SER A 1052 29.58 0.78 10.83
N PRO A 1053 29.99 -0.12 9.93
CA PRO A 1053 29.30 -0.33 8.65
C PRO A 1053 27.89 -0.93 8.78
N ALA A 1054 27.45 -1.31 9.99
CA ALA A 1054 26.09 -1.79 10.25
C ALA A 1054 25.04 -0.67 10.29
N ILE A 1055 25.47 0.57 10.60
CA ILE A 1055 24.57 1.70 10.86
C ILE A 1055 23.88 2.15 9.58
N ASP A 1056 22.57 2.38 9.66
CA ASP A 1056 21.69 2.76 8.53
C ASP A 1056 21.64 1.74 7.36
N ARG A 1057 22.13 0.51 7.51
CA ARG A 1057 22.26 -0.48 6.41
C ARG A 1057 21.30 -1.66 6.42
N GLY A 1058 20.47 -1.79 7.45
CA GLY A 1058 19.40 -2.78 7.56
C GLY A 1058 18.27 -2.59 6.54
N ASP A 1059 17.38 -3.57 6.47
CA ASP A 1059 16.18 -3.52 5.63
C ASP A 1059 15.11 -2.63 6.29
N ALA A 1060 14.99 -1.39 5.82
CA ALA A 1060 14.00 -0.43 6.31
C ALA A 1060 12.54 -0.87 6.11
N ALA A 1061 12.25 -1.76 5.16
CA ALA A 1061 10.90 -2.30 4.96
C ALA A 1061 10.57 -3.46 5.91
N ALA A 1062 11.60 -4.06 6.54
CA ALA A 1062 11.48 -5.14 7.51
C ALA A 1062 12.03 -4.76 8.91
N CYS A 1063 12.10 -3.46 9.22
CA CYS A 1063 12.65 -2.96 10.48
C CYS A 1063 11.63 -3.11 11.64
N PRO A 1064 12.00 -3.73 12.78
CA PRO A 1064 11.14 -3.82 13.96
C PRO A 1064 11.09 -2.48 14.69
N GLY A 1065 9.93 -2.10 15.26
CA GLY A 1065 9.79 -0.81 15.96
C GLY A 1065 10.63 -0.65 17.24
N VAL A 1066 11.27 -1.72 17.71
CA VAL A 1066 12.24 -1.71 18.82
C VAL A 1066 13.45 -2.61 18.53
N ASP A 1067 14.53 -2.42 19.29
CA ASP A 1067 15.73 -3.24 19.31
C ASP A 1067 15.74 -4.30 20.44
N GLY A 1068 16.85 -5.02 20.63
CA GLY A 1068 16.98 -6.05 21.67
C GLY A 1068 16.91 -5.54 23.12
N ARG A 1069 17.08 -4.23 23.37
CA ARG A 1069 16.84 -3.63 24.69
C ARG A 1069 15.36 -3.31 24.92
N GLY A 1070 14.58 -3.18 23.84
CA GLY A 1070 13.28 -2.50 23.83
C GLY A 1070 13.37 -0.99 23.60
N ALA A 1071 14.52 -0.47 23.15
CA ALA A 1071 14.65 0.91 22.69
C ALA A 1071 14.08 1.05 21.28
N ARG A 1072 13.55 2.22 20.92
CA ARG A 1072 12.89 2.42 19.61
C ARG A 1072 13.88 2.50 18.44
N ARG A 1073 13.41 2.09 17.26
CA ARG A 1073 14.07 2.30 15.96
C ARG A 1073 13.36 3.42 15.21
N GLU A 1074 13.88 4.65 15.30
CA GLU A 1074 13.17 5.88 14.85
C GLU A 1074 14.05 6.92 14.11
N ASP A 1075 15.37 6.74 14.01
CA ASP A 1075 16.30 7.76 13.47
C ASP A 1075 16.91 7.35 12.10
N LEU A 1076 16.41 7.93 11.01
CA LEU A 1076 17.00 8.00 9.65
C LEU A 1076 17.37 6.72 8.87
N GLY A 1077 17.48 5.56 9.52
CA GLY A 1077 17.76 4.28 8.90
C GLY A 1077 17.22 3.11 9.72
N CYS A 1078 17.79 1.93 9.53
CA CYS A 1078 17.61 0.76 10.39
C CYS A 1078 18.97 0.08 10.50
N ASP A 1079 19.42 -0.28 11.70
CA ASP A 1079 20.74 -0.90 11.87
C ASP A 1079 20.73 -2.41 11.61
N ILE A 1080 21.76 -2.91 10.93
CA ILE A 1080 22.01 -4.34 10.80
C ILE A 1080 22.31 -4.92 12.19
N GLY A 1081 21.51 -5.90 12.62
CA GLY A 1081 21.72 -6.63 13.87
C GLY A 1081 20.74 -6.28 15.00
N ALA A 1082 21.05 -6.75 16.21
CA ALA A 1082 20.13 -6.80 17.35
C ALA A 1082 19.96 -5.47 18.13
N PHE A 1083 20.53 -4.39 17.64
CA PHE A 1083 20.73 -3.15 18.40
C PHE A 1083 20.68 -1.97 17.43
N GLU A 1084 20.06 -0.87 17.84
CA GLU A 1084 20.03 0.39 17.08
C GLU A 1084 20.92 1.45 17.76
N ALA A 1085 21.81 2.09 16.99
CA ALA A 1085 22.46 3.34 17.39
C ALA A 1085 21.46 4.50 17.30
N LEU A 1086 21.40 5.35 18.33
CA LEU A 1086 20.51 6.52 18.33
C LEU A 1086 21.32 7.77 17.96
N LEU A 1087 20.68 8.82 17.41
CA LEU A 1087 21.39 10.07 17.05
C LEU A 1087 22.13 10.71 18.24
N ALA A 1088 21.65 10.47 19.46
CA ALA A 1088 22.28 10.92 20.70
C ALA A 1088 23.66 10.28 20.98
N ASP A 1089 23.95 9.11 20.40
CA ASP A 1089 25.24 8.40 20.55
C ASP A 1089 26.35 8.99 19.65
N LEU A 1090 26.03 9.98 18.80
CA LEU A 1090 26.93 10.53 17.75
C LEU A 1090 27.37 12.00 17.95
N ASP A 1091 26.84 12.71 18.96
CA ASP A 1091 26.85 14.19 19.01
C ASP A 1091 28.21 14.90 19.32
N ASN A 1092 29.31 14.15 19.52
CA ASN A 1092 30.62 14.70 19.94
C ASN A 1092 31.80 13.83 19.45
N VAL A 1093 32.40 14.18 18.31
CA VAL A 1093 33.42 13.36 17.61
C VAL A 1093 34.80 14.04 17.63
N THR A 1094 35.78 13.39 18.25
CA THR A 1094 37.19 13.83 18.25
C THR A 1094 38.00 13.10 17.17
N VAL A 1095 38.60 13.86 16.26
CA VAL A 1095 39.36 13.41 15.09
C VAL A 1095 40.85 13.70 15.30
N GLY A 1096 41.72 12.70 15.12
CA GLY A 1096 43.17 12.90 15.18
C GLY A 1096 43.70 13.66 13.96
N LEU A 1097 44.60 14.63 14.19
CA LEU A 1097 45.25 15.40 13.13
C LEU A 1097 46.48 14.63 12.60
N ALA A 1098 46.39 14.13 11.36
CA ALA A 1098 47.47 13.42 10.68
C ALA A 1098 47.65 14.00 9.27
N ALA A 1099 48.85 14.53 8.98
CA ALA A 1099 49.08 15.35 7.80
C ALA A 1099 48.88 14.59 6.47
N GLY A 1100 48.05 15.16 5.58
CA GLY A 1100 48.04 14.82 4.16
C GLY A 1100 47.01 13.79 3.67
N THR A 1101 46.08 13.34 4.52
CA THR A 1101 45.00 12.41 4.10
C THR A 1101 43.63 12.90 4.56
N PRO A 1102 42.60 12.96 3.68
CA PRO A 1102 41.21 13.18 4.08
C PRO A 1102 40.71 12.12 5.06
N GLN A 1103 39.82 12.50 5.98
CA GLN A 1103 39.22 11.61 6.99
C GLN A 1103 37.69 11.62 6.84
N THR A 1104 37.12 10.51 6.37
CA THR A 1104 35.67 10.34 6.23
C THR A 1104 35.07 9.80 7.53
N LEU A 1105 34.00 10.43 8.02
CA LEU A 1105 33.33 10.07 9.27
C LEU A 1105 31.92 9.57 8.97
N GLY A 1106 31.79 8.25 8.80
CA GLY A 1106 30.53 7.60 8.43
C GLY A 1106 30.04 7.98 7.03
N PRO A 1107 28.76 7.69 6.70
CA PRO A 1107 28.15 8.05 5.42
C PRO A 1107 27.81 9.55 5.29
N THR A 1108 27.95 10.34 6.36
CA THR A 1108 27.33 11.67 6.52
C THR A 1108 28.31 12.83 6.69
N PHE A 1109 29.62 12.62 6.86
CA PHE A 1109 30.59 13.70 7.07
C PHE A 1109 31.96 13.44 6.42
N ALA A 1110 32.61 14.49 5.92
CA ALA A 1110 33.97 14.42 5.37
C ALA A 1110 34.85 15.57 5.86
N VAL A 1111 35.97 15.23 6.51
CA VAL A 1111 37.06 16.17 6.80
C VAL A 1111 38.04 16.08 5.62
N VAL A 1112 38.08 17.11 4.79
CA VAL A 1112 38.72 17.06 3.46
C VAL A 1112 40.22 17.27 3.54
N ASP A 1113 40.67 18.22 4.37
CA ASP A 1113 42.09 18.53 4.55
C ASP A 1113 42.44 18.59 6.03
N THR A 1114 43.50 17.90 6.45
CA THR A 1114 44.20 18.19 7.69
C THR A 1114 45.70 18.33 7.47
N GLU A 1115 46.25 19.49 7.83
CA GLU A 1115 47.68 19.79 7.77
C GLU A 1115 48.16 20.11 9.18
N ALA A 1116 48.90 19.17 9.77
CA ALA A 1116 49.38 19.28 11.15
C ALA A 1116 50.67 20.10 11.21
N ALA A 1117 50.54 21.39 11.53
CA ALA A 1117 51.66 22.25 11.93
C ALA A 1117 51.49 22.71 13.38
N GLY A 1118 52.59 22.73 14.14
CA GLY A 1118 52.59 23.12 15.55
C GLY A 1118 52.16 22.00 16.50
N THR A 1119 51.32 22.33 17.48
CA THR A 1119 51.09 21.50 18.69
C THR A 1119 49.70 20.86 18.80
N CYS A 1120 48.81 21.06 17.82
CA CYS A 1120 47.47 20.45 17.83
C CYS A 1120 47.54 18.98 17.46
N THR A 1121 46.90 18.12 18.24
CA THR A 1121 46.86 16.65 18.01
C THR A 1121 45.48 16.17 17.56
N ALA A 1122 44.42 16.92 17.82
CA ALA A 1122 43.07 16.57 17.41
C ALA A 1122 42.16 17.80 17.16
N VAL A 1123 41.04 17.55 16.47
CA VAL A 1123 39.89 18.45 16.34
C VAL A 1123 38.70 17.77 16.98
N ASN A 1124 37.96 18.46 17.84
CA ASN A 1124 36.65 17.98 18.30
C ASN A 1124 35.54 18.68 17.49
N VAL A 1125 34.59 17.90 16.99
CA VAL A 1125 33.45 18.36 16.18
C VAL A 1125 32.17 18.05 16.95
N LYS A 1126 31.36 19.08 17.20
CA LYS A 1126 30.16 18.99 18.03
C LYS A 1126 28.98 19.72 17.37
N ARG A 1127 27.79 19.13 17.44
CA ARG A 1127 26.55 19.78 17.01
C ARG A 1127 26.06 20.78 18.08
N VAL A 1128 25.58 21.95 17.67
CA VAL A 1128 25.08 23.00 18.57
C VAL A 1128 23.56 23.16 18.38
N PRO A 1129 22.71 22.80 19.36
CA PRO A 1129 21.28 22.58 19.08
C PRO A 1129 20.39 23.79 18.73
N THR A 1130 20.71 25.06 19.07
CA THR A 1130 19.72 26.15 18.86
C THR A 1130 20.21 27.60 18.72
N ASP A 1131 21.35 28.00 19.31
CA ASP A 1131 21.74 29.43 19.34
C ASP A 1131 22.90 29.80 18.40
N HIS A 1132 22.65 30.78 17.53
CA HIS A 1132 23.68 31.46 16.75
C HIS A 1132 24.55 32.31 17.69
N PRO A 1133 25.90 32.21 17.69
CA PRO A 1133 26.71 32.62 18.85
C PRO A 1133 26.76 34.11 19.20
N ASN A 1134 26.13 34.98 18.40
CA ASN A 1134 26.20 36.44 18.54
C ASN A 1134 24.93 37.10 19.16
N GLY A 1135 23.95 36.32 19.61
CA GLY A 1135 22.90 36.74 20.57
C GLY A 1135 21.91 37.86 20.19
N VAL A 1136 22.10 38.55 19.07
CA VAL A 1136 21.21 39.63 18.59
C VAL A 1136 20.20 39.08 17.58
N ALA A 1137 18.93 39.44 17.75
CA ALA A 1137 17.82 38.77 17.08
C ALA A 1137 17.59 39.22 15.62
N ASP A 1138 17.67 38.26 14.70
CA ASP A 1138 16.97 38.27 13.41
C ASP A 1138 16.04 37.03 13.36
N PRO A 1139 14.70 37.19 13.25
CA PRO A 1139 13.78 36.07 13.16
C PRO A 1139 13.97 35.16 11.93
N ALA A 1140 14.57 35.65 10.84
CA ALA A 1140 14.62 34.95 9.56
C ALA A 1140 15.62 33.78 9.47
N THR A 1141 16.52 33.62 10.45
CA THR A 1141 17.69 32.72 10.36
C THR A 1141 17.58 31.43 11.17
N ARG A 1142 16.49 31.22 11.92
CA ARG A 1142 16.38 30.18 12.97
C ARG A 1142 16.23 28.72 12.51
N THR A 1143 16.23 28.43 11.21
CA THR A 1143 16.15 27.04 10.70
C THR A 1143 17.49 26.60 10.09
N GLY A 1144 18.22 25.73 10.79
CA GLY A 1144 19.46 25.12 10.29
C GLY A 1144 20.25 24.40 11.39
N ASN A 1145 21.05 23.41 10.99
CA ASN A 1145 21.99 22.75 11.90
C ASN A 1145 23.29 23.57 12.00
N TYR A 1146 23.79 23.75 13.22
CA TYR A 1146 25.06 24.42 13.51
C TYR A 1146 26.10 23.43 14.04
N TRP A 1147 27.34 23.59 13.60
CA TRP A 1147 28.49 22.75 13.99
C TRP A 1147 29.61 23.61 14.58
N GLN A 1148 30.07 23.28 15.78
CA GLN A 1148 31.24 23.86 16.41
C GLN A 1148 32.46 22.95 16.19
N LEU A 1149 33.56 23.54 15.73
CA LEU A 1149 34.87 22.90 15.68
C LEU A 1149 35.79 23.52 16.74
N THR A 1150 36.47 22.69 17.52
CA THR A 1150 37.40 23.10 18.58
C THR A 1150 38.73 22.37 18.43
N LEU A 1151 39.86 23.08 18.48
CA LEU A 1151 41.19 22.48 18.41
C LEU A 1151 41.64 21.93 19.77
N SER A 1152 42.36 20.81 19.78
CA SER A 1152 42.84 20.13 20.98
C SER A 1152 44.36 19.86 20.93
N PRO A 1153 45.11 20.10 22.02
CA PRO A 1153 44.67 20.71 23.28
C PRO A 1153 44.37 22.21 23.15
N GLU A 1154 43.60 22.78 24.08
CA GLU A 1154 43.25 24.20 24.08
C GLU A 1154 44.49 25.10 24.02
N GLY A 1155 44.46 26.12 23.16
CA GLY A 1155 45.59 27.03 22.94
C GLY A 1155 46.72 26.48 22.06
N CYS A 1156 46.55 25.31 21.45
CA CYS A 1156 47.43 24.87 20.36
C CYS A 1156 47.28 25.77 19.11
N SER A 1157 48.32 25.86 18.28
CA SER A 1157 48.34 26.76 17.12
C SER A 1157 49.02 26.12 15.91
N GLY A 1158 48.42 26.29 14.72
CA GLY A 1158 49.05 26.01 13.42
C GLY A 1158 48.34 24.99 12.53
N ALA A 1159 47.43 24.18 13.09
CA ALA A 1159 46.70 23.18 12.31
C ALA A 1159 45.73 23.80 11.30
N ARG A 1160 45.71 23.26 10.07
CA ARG A 1160 44.66 23.56 9.08
C ARG A 1160 43.63 22.44 9.05
N VAL A 1161 42.36 22.81 8.92
CA VAL A 1161 41.21 21.89 8.94
C VAL A 1161 40.20 22.35 7.89
N GLY A 1162 39.89 21.49 6.92
CA GLY A 1162 38.81 21.68 5.95
C GLY A 1162 37.65 20.72 6.22
N LEU A 1163 36.43 21.24 6.35
CA LEU A 1163 35.22 20.43 6.60
C LEU A 1163 34.25 20.52 5.41
N SER A 1164 33.74 19.38 4.97
CA SER A 1164 32.66 19.28 3.98
C SER A 1164 31.43 18.62 4.60
N LEU A 1165 30.26 19.19 4.32
CA LEU A 1165 28.96 18.77 4.84
C LEU A 1165 28.02 18.42 3.68
N PRO A 1166 27.20 17.35 3.77
CA PRO A 1166 26.27 16.98 2.71
C PRO A 1166 25.17 18.03 2.51
N VAL A 1167 24.70 18.16 1.26
CA VAL A 1167 23.74 19.18 0.83
C VAL A 1167 22.33 18.58 0.69
N PHE A 1168 21.39 19.08 1.50
CA PHE A 1168 19.99 18.63 1.48
C PHE A 1168 19.09 19.57 0.66
N GLY A 1169 18.98 19.31 -0.65
CA GLY A 1169 17.76 19.56 -1.43
C GLY A 1169 17.29 21.01 -1.68
N ARG A 1170 18.10 22.05 -1.45
CA ARG A 1170 17.76 23.44 -1.83
C ARG A 1170 18.92 24.20 -2.46
N VAL A 1171 18.57 25.14 -3.34
CA VAL A 1171 19.48 26.14 -3.92
C VAL A 1171 19.75 27.23 -2.88
N ALA A 1172 20.99 27.71 -2.80
CA ALA A 1172 21.43 28.73 -1.84
C ALA A 1172 20.78 30.10 -2.10
N LEU A 1173 20.72 30.92 -1.05
CA LEU A 1173 20.33 32.34 -1.10
C LEU A 1173 21.52 33.21 -0.67
N SER A 1174 21.57 34.46 -1.14
CA SER A 1174 22.72 35.38 -1.03
C SER A 1174 23.04 35.92 0.38
N HIS A 1175 22.61 35.23 1.44
CA HIS A 1175 22.64 35.72 2.83
C HIS A 1175 23.31 34.77 3.82
N ASP A 1176 23.80 33.60 3.40
CA ASP A 1176 24.54 32.69 4.27
C ASP A 1176 25.91 33.25 4.69
N LYS A 1177 26.23 33.13 5.99
CA LYS A 1177 27.45 33.69 6.62
C LYS A 1177 28.11 32.68 7.55
N ALA A 1178 29.43 32.75 7.66
CA ALA A 1178 30.22 32.01 8.65
C ALA A 1178 30.68 32.92 9.81
N CYS A 1179 30.93 32.33 10.99
CA CYS A 1179 31.36 33.02 12.20
C CYS A 1179 32.62 32.38 12.84
N ARG A 1180 33.59 33.21 13.24
CA ARG A 1180 34.80 32.82 13.98
C ARG A 1180 34.90 33.56 15.31
N TRP A 1181 35.50 32.94 16.33
CA TRP A 1181 35.79 33.61 17.61
C TRP A 1181 37.17 34.27 17.58
N ASP A 1182 37.21 35.59 17.72
CA ASP A 1182 38.44 36.39 17.81
C ASP A 1182 38.90 36.47 19.27
N LEU A 1183 40.04 35.86 19.60
CA LEU A 1183 40.60 35.86 20.95
C LEU A 1183 41.09 37.25 21.41
N GLY A 1184 41.59 38.07 20.49
CA GLY A 1184 42.11 39.41 20.79
C GLY A 1184 41.00 40.43 21.06
N ALA A 1185 39.84 40.26 20.42
CA ALA A 1185 38.66 41.11 20.60
C ALA A 1185 37.57 40.50 21.51
N SER A 1186 37.71 39.22 21.91
CA SER A 1186 36.74 38.46 22.75
C SER A 1186 35.30 38.55 22.22
N ARG A 1187 35.11 38.34 20.91
CA ARG A 1187 33.80 38.43 20.22
C ARG A 1187 33.74 37.52 19.00
N TRP A 1188 32.51 37.23 18.55
CA TRP A 1188 32.28 36.54 17.28
C TRP A 1188 32.31 37.51 16.09
N ASP A 1189 33.21 37.26 15.15
CA ASP A 1189 33.32 37.95 13.87
C ASP A 1189 32.54 37.16 12.79
N CYS A 1190 31.47 37.78 12.26
CA CYS A 1190 30.42 37.14 11.46
C CYS A 1190 30.14 37.93 10.16
N GLY A 1191 31.15 38.06 9.30
CA GLY A 1191 31.10 38.91 8.10
C GLY A 1191 31.28 38.19 6.75
N PHE A 1192 31.61 36.90 6.74
CA PHE A 1192 32.07 36.20 5.53
C PHE A 1192 30.92 35.77 4.61
N THR A 1193 30.83 36.37 3.42
CA THR A 1193 30.03 35.90 2.29
C THR A 1193 30.90 35.14 1.28
N SER A 1194 30.30 34.23 0.51
CA SER A 1194 31.02 33.27 -0.35
C SER A 1194 31.65 33.82 -1.62
N GLU A 1195 31.45 35.10 -1.96
CA GLU A 1195 31.88 35.68 -3.25
C GLU A 1195 33.15 36.55 -3.16
N HIS A 1196 33.71 36.77 -1.97
CA HIS A 1196 34.84 37.71 -1.76
C HIS A 1196 36.16 37.06 -1.27
N ALA A 1197 36.51 35.88 -1.81
CA ALA A 1197 37.88 35.35 -1.71
C ALA A 1197 38.24 34.36 -2.84
N VAL A 1198 38.99 34.81 -3.84
CA VAL A 1198 39.74 33.90 -4.72
C VAL A 1198 40.94 33.37 -3.92
N GLY A 1199 40.87 32.11 -3.44
CA GLY A 1199 42.04 31.37 -2.95
C GLY A 1199 42.04 30.84 -1.50
N SER A 1200 40.94 30.86 -0.75
CA SER A 1200 40.89 30.16 0.55
C SER A 1200 39.50 29.80 1.08
N ALA A 1201 39.31 28.52 1.42
CA ALA A 1201 38.31 28.07 2.41
C ALA A 1201 38.59 28.72 3.79
N PRO A 1202 37.59 28.85 4.69
CA PRO A 1202 37.76 29.46 6.01
C PRO A 1202 38.80 28.69 6.84
N ARG A 1203 39.86 29.39 7.27
CA ARG A 1203 40.97 28.81 8.03
C ARG A 1203 40.79 29.10 9.52
N LEU A 1204 40.92 28.06 10.35
CA LEU A 1204 41.39 28.24 11.72
C LEU A 1204 42.90 28.51 11.66
N ASP A 1205 43.35 29.59 12.32
CA ASP A 1205 44.76 29.86 12.58
C ASP A 1205 44.97 30.09 14.09
N GLY A 1206 46.21 30.37 14.50
CA GLY A 1206 46.57 30.52 15.91
C GLY A 1206 45.88 31.67 16.67
N SER A 1207 45.01 32.47 16.03
CA SER A 1207 44.22 33.53 16.65
C SER A 1207 42.78 33.13 17.04
N ALA A 1208 42.31 31.93 16.67
CA ALA A 1208 40.93 31.49 16.87
C ALA A 1208 40.82 30.07 17.45
N GLN A 1209 40.04 29.91 18.53
CA GLN A 1209 39.80 28.62 19.21
C GLN A 1209 38.53 27.88 18.77
N SER A 1210 37.59 28.56 18.11
CA SER A 1210 36.35 27.93 17.62
C SER A 1210 35.82 28.58 16.35
N LEU A 1211 35.28 27.74 15.48
CA LEU A 1211 34.58 28.08 14.23
C LEU A 1211 33.17 27.50 14.28
N VAL A 1212 32.17 28.25 13.82
CA VAL A 1212 30.77 27.79 13.72
C VAL A 1212 30.25 27.90 12.29
N LEU A 1213 29.71 26.79 11.77
CA LEU A 1213 29.25 26.63 10.39
C LEU A 1213 27.77 26.19 10.32
N ARG A 1214 27.07 26.63 9.27
CA ARG A 1214 25.69 26.24 8.89
C ARG A 1214 25.74 25.37 7.62
N SER A 1215 24.89 24.35 7.51
CA SER A 1215 24.81 23.50 6.31
C SER A 1215 24.17 24.24 5.12
N GLY A 1216 24.79 24.20 3.94
CA GLY A 1216 24.19 24.73 2.69
C GLY A 1216 25.14 25.16 1.56
N VAL A 1217 26.46 25.20 1.78
CA VAL A 1217 27.42 25.72 0.79
C VAL A 1217 27.77 24.67 -0.28
N VAL A 1218 27.73 25.07 -1.56
CA VAL A 1218 28.17 24.29 -2.71
C VAL A 1218 29.44 24.91 -3.31
N PRO A 1219 30.58 24.19 -3.38
CA PRO A 1219 31.67 24.54 -4.27
C PRO A 1219 31.26 24.28 -5.72
N ARG A 1220 31.39 25.28 -6.60
CA ARG A 1220 31.32 25.04 -8.05
C ARG A 1220 32.66 24.48 -8.54
N ASP A 1221 32.56 23.38 -9.27
CA ASP A 1221 33.57 22.78 -10.15
C ASP A 1221 34.85 22.25 -9.49
N SER A 1222 35.41 21.17 -10.07
CA SER A 1222 36.56 20.45 -9.52
C SER A 1222 37.89 21.04 -9.97
N TRP A 1223 38.80 21.30 -9.02
CA TRP A 1223 40.14 21.84 -9.30
C TRP A 1223 41.24 21.02 -8.61
N THR A 1224 42.25 20.64 -9.38
CA THR A 1224 43.51 20.04 -8.92
C THR A 1224 44.62 21.09 -8.86
N LEU A 1225 45.57 20.91 -7.94
CA LEU A 1225 46.72 21.80 -7.77
C LEU A 1225 47.93 21.30 -8.57
N GLY A 1226 48.54 22.19 -9.35
CA GLY A 1226 49.88 22.05 -9.91
C GLY A 1226 50.85 23.01 -9.22
N GLU A 1227 52.13 22.67 -9.19
CA GLU A 1227 53.18 23.43 -8.48
C GLU A 1227 53.53 24.76 -9.17
N GLY A 1228 54.01 25.77 -8.41
CA GLY A 1228 54.77 26.87 -9.02
C GLY A 1228 54.96 28.18 -8.24
N VAL A 1229 55.99 28.24 -7.38
CA VAL A 1229 56.83 29.43 -7.10
C VAL A 1229 56.23 30.64 -6.32
N PHE A 1230 57.05 31.19 -5.40
CA PHE A 1230 56.86 32.48 -4.70
C PHE A 1230 57.51 33.64 -5.49
N ASP A 1231 56.91 34.84 -5.44
CA ASP A 1231 57.64 36.07 -5.08
C ASP A 1231 56.65 37.20 -4.65
N PRO A 1232 57.08 38.27 -3.93
CA PRO A 1232 56.17 39.09 -3.12
C PRO A 1232 56.05 40.58 -3.62
N PRO A 1233 55.67 41.61 -2.82
CA PRO A 1233 54.56 42.48 -3.18
C PRO A 1233 54.95 43.90 -3.68
N VAL A 1234 54.08 44.51 -4.50
CA VAL A 1234 54.14 45.95 -4.84
C VAL A 1234 52.73 46.57 -4.72
N LEU A 1235 52.68 47.87 -4.37
CA LEU A 1235 51.49 48.65 -4.06
C LEU A 1235 50.96 49.47 -5.26
N SER A 1236 49.74 50.00 -5.08
CA SER A 1236 49.10 51.15 -5.79
C SER A 1236 48.55 50.92 -7.21
N GLY A 1237 47.48 51.66 -7.55
CA GLY A 1237 46.98 51.82 -8.92
C GLY A 1237 45.46 51.65 -9.13
N GLU A 1238 44.71 52.72 -8.86
CA GLU A 1238 43.49 53.24 -9.55
C GLU A 1238 42.34 52.33 -10.06
N GLU A 1239 41.12 52.87 -9.93
CA GLU A 1239 39.89 52.55 -10.68
C GLU A 1239 39.97 52.99 -12.18
N PRO A 1240 38.94 52.79 -13.04
CA PRO A 1240 37.94 51.71 -13.15
C PRO A 1240 37.75 51.24 -14.62
N ALA A 1241 36.88 50.25 -14.91
CA ALA A 1241 36.20 50.11 -16.20
C ALA A 1241 34.95 49.20 -16.14
N GLU A 1242 33.97 49.46 -17.02
CA GLU A 1242 32.72 48.71 -17.20
C GLU A 1242 32.82 47.61 -18.28
N LEU A 1243 31.77 46.77 -18.37
CA LEU A 1243 31.33 45.98 -19.56
C LEU A 1243 32.23 44.81 -20.00
N THR A 1244 31.70 43.71 -20.55
CA THR A 1244 30.31 43.39 -20.98
C THR A 1244 29.75 42.15 -20.29
#